data_AF-A0AA38U3C3-F1
#
_entry.id   AF-A0AA38U3C3-F1
#
_cell.length_a   1.000
_cell.length_b   1.000
_cell.length_c   1.000
_cell.angle_alpha   90.00
_cell.angle_beta   90.00
_cell.angle_gamma   90.00
#
_symmetry.space_group_name_H-M   'P 1'
#
loop_
_entity.id
_entity.type
_entity.pdbx_description
1 polymer ?
#
loop_
_entity_poly.entity_id
_entity_poly.type
_entity_poly.pdbx_seq_one_letter_code
_entity_poly.pdbx_strand_id
1 'polypeptide(L)'
;MNFLRCFCIEDFPMGKSSHSGFFSTDLLPSLGANFNRTAPLKKYTVSPFDRRYRTWEMFLVILVVYSAWISPFDFAFLDNKEGALRIFDNIVNGFFAIDIVLTFFVAYLDSQSYVLVDDHKKIAMRYLSTWFMFDVSSTVPFRSLSLLCTDRKTELGFKVLSMLRLWRLRRVSSLFARLEKDIRFNYFWIRCTKLTSVTLFAVHCAGCFNYLIADRYPDPSKTWIGAVYPDFKNDSIWNRYVTALYWSIVTLTTTGYGDFHAENTREMLFDIFYMLFNLGLTAYLIGNMTNLVVHWTGNTRDFRDKVAAASEFAKRNQLPPQIKDQILSHICLDYKTEGLKQQDTLNCLPKAIRASISRHLFYPIVQNVHLFRGISHECLFQLVSEMEAEYFPPKEVVILQNETPTNLYILVSGAVDIIANNDGQDQVKNQETNLTSESIVGKAVSGEMFGETGVLYNTPQPFTFQTTEISQILRMDGSSLLRIIHTNTQDGFIIMNNFYMKLKGLDIENFGHASRPNNPALVSMENASGDLRNYPNADQVTREPSDIDYLNSGDIESQEEINNSISNKNEMNGNSPAEDGQTALHVAVKKGHLEMARLLLEGGANINKADVRGCTPKSLAQQQGNKSIYDLLLSHENRRNEHKIEFIQPETTNSTLTSRYLPTINKDPKGYHSCKLPGERTRKAASEAHGLTDSLEELLIFAGQKFGGQNFAKVVNAENAEIDDLSVIRDGDHLFLIPNDCECRDYNVT
;
A
#
# COMPACT_ATOMS: atom_id res chain seq x y z
N MET A 1 -5.98 -4.42 35.83
CA MET A 1 -7.29 -4.06 35.23
C MET A 1 -7.24 -3.84 33.71
N ASN A 2 -6.31 -3.04 33.16
CA ASN A 2 -6.36 -2.61 31.75
C ASN A 2 -6.44 -3.74 30.70
N PHE A 3 -5.81 -4.90 30.93
CA PHE A 3 -5.83 -6.04 29.99
C PHE A 3 -7.23 -6.44 29.54
N LEU A 4 -8.18 -6.63 30.47
CA LEU A 4 -9.57 -6.99 30.16
C LEU A 4 -10.33 -5.86 29.44
N ARG A 5 -9.88 -4.61 29.53
CA ARG A 5 -10.53 -3.46 28.88
C ARG A 5 -10.36 -3.51 27.36
N CYS A 6 -9.19 -3.91 26.85
CA CYS A 6 -8.94 -4.06 25.41
C CYS A 6 -9.80 -5.15 24.74
N PHE A 7 -10.18 -6.21 25.47
CA PHE A 7 -11.14 -7.22 24.99
C PHE A 7 -12.59 -6.73 24.96
N CYS A 8 -12.89 -5.62 25.64
CA CYS A 8 -14.27 -5.17 25.92
C CYS A 8 -14.64 -3.81 25.30
N ILE A 9 -13.69 -3.09 24.67
CA ILE A 9 -13.90 -1.78 24.07
C ILE A 9 -13.53 -1.85 22.58
N GLU A 10 -14.49 -1.56 21.72
CA GLU A 10 -14.29 -1.22 20.30
C GLU A 10 -14.59 0.28 20.04
N ASP A 11 -14.83 1.06 21.10
CA ASP A 11 -15.35 2.42 21.04
C ASP A 11 -14.26 3.48 20.76
N PHE A 12 -13.99 3.73 19.48
CA PHE A 12 -13.58 5.08 19.05
C PHE A 12 -14.83 5.99 19.09
N PRO A 13 -14.79 7.19 19.70
CA PRO A 13 -15.94 8.07 19.83
C PRO A 13 -16.24 8.84 18.53
N MET A 14 -16.68 8.13 17.49
CA MET A 14 -17.26 8.72 16.28
C MET A 14 -18.71 9.16 16.52
N GLY A 15 -19.12 10.26 15.88
CA GLY A 15 -20.48 10.82 16.01
C GLY A 15 -21.58 9.92 15.44
N LYS A 16 -22.84 10.21 15.78
CA LYS A 16 -24.03 9.40 15.45
C LYS A 16 -24.26 9.23 13.93
N SER A 17 -23.63 8.23 13.32
CA SER A 17 -24.04 7.63 12.05
C SER A 17 -23.95 6.10 12.14
N SER A 18 -24.85 5.40 11.45
CA SER A 18 -25.05 3.96 11.65
C SER A 18 -24.15 3.12 10.73
N HIS A 19 -22.87 2.98 11.08
CA HIS A 19 -21.92 2.11 10.37
C HIS A 19 -21.28 1.06 11.29
N SER A 20 -20.90 -0.07 10.69
CA SER A 20 -20.54 -1.32 11.37
C SER A 20 -19.14 -1.30 11.99
N GLY A 21 -18.99 -1.99 13.12
CA GLY A 21 -17.73 -2.13 13.85
C GLY A 21 -16.61 -2.79 13.02
N PHE A 22 -15.38 -2.30 13.23
CA PHE A 22 -14.18 -2.56 12.42
C PHE A 22 -13.73 -4.03 12.39
N PHE A 23 -14.21 -4.85 13.34
CA PHE A 23 -13.93 -6.30 13.45
C PHE A 23 -14.93 -7.21 12.71
N SER A 24 -15.75 -6.66 11.82
CA SER A 24 -16.66 -7.44 10.94
C SER A 24 -15.96 -8.03 9.70
N THR A 25 -14.64 -7.87 9.60
CA THR A 25 -13.85 -7.88 8.36
C THR A 25 -13.27 -9.26 7.96
N ASP A 26 -13.43 -10.30 8.79
CA ASP A 26 -13.17 -11.70 8.39
C ASP A 26 -14.14 -12.21 7.31
N LEU A 27 -15.21 -11.46 7.00
CA LEU A 27 -16.18 -11.77 5.95
C LEU A 27 -15.89 -11.01 4.66
N LEU A 28 -14.91 -11.48 3.88
CA LEU A 28 -14.81 -11.15 2.45
C LEU A 28 -15.68 -12.15 1.66
N PRO A 29 -16.86 -11.76 1.14
CA PRO A 29 -17.70 -12.67 0.38
C PRO A 29 -17.08 -12.96 -0.99
N SER A 30 -17.46 -14.09 -1.60
CA SER A 30 -17.06 -14.43 -2.96
C SER A 30 -17.47 -13.36 -3.97
N LEU A 31 -16.60 -13.11 -4.96
CA LEU A 31 -16.80 -12.09 -5.99
C LEU A 31 -18.16 -12.27 -6.69
N GLY A 32 -18.98 -11.21 -6.73
CA GLY A 32 -20.32 -11.25 -7.33
C GLY A 32 -21.45 -11.70 -6.38
N ALA A 33 -21.17 -12.03 -5.12
CA ALA A 33 -22.22 -12.27 -4.13
C ALA A 33 -22.97 -10.95 -3.80
N ASN A 34 -24.26 -10.88 -4.12
CA ASN A 34 -25.09 -9.71 -3.83
C ASN A 34 -25.17 -9.41 -2.33
N PHE A 35 -24.78 -8.20 -1.93
CA PHE A 35 -24.69 -7.73 -0.54
C PHE A 35 -26.07 -7.40 0.07
N ASN A 36 -27.06 -8.28 -0.14
CA ASN A 36 -28.46 -8.11 0.24
C ASN A 36 -28.68 -8.31 1.74
N ARG A 37 -28.19 -7.33 2.51
CA ARG A 37 -28.21 -7.19 3.98
C ARG A 37 -27.33 -8.20 4.72
N THR A 38 -26.86 -7.77 5.88
CA THR A 38 -26.64 -8.67 7.01
C THR A 38 -27.97 -9.38 7.31
N ALA A 39 -28.11 -10.63 6.86
CA ALA A 39 -29.26 -11.44 7.19
C ALA A 39 -29.37 -11.52 8.73
N PRO A 40 -30.51 -11.11 9.34
CA PRO A 40 -30.65 -11.21 10.78
C PRO A 40 -30.56 -12.69 11.18
N LEU A 41 -29.61 -13.00 12.06
CA LEU A 41 -29.38 -14.36 12.55
C LEU A 41 -30.70 -15.03 12.95
N LYS A 42 -30.88 -16.29 12.57
CA LYS A 42 -32.05 -17.08 12.96
C LYS A 42 -32.27 -16.97 14.47
N LYS A 43 -33.54 -16.87 14.86
CA LYS A 43 -33.95 -16.76 16.26
C LYS A 43 -33.35 -17.94 17.04
N TYR A 44 -32.72 -17.64 18.18
CA TYR A 44 -31.95 -18.54 19.05
C TYR A 44 -30.53 -18.91 18.58
N THR A 45 -30.00 -18.33 17.51
CA THR A 45 -28.57 -18.42 17.15
C THR A 45 -27.77 -17.23 17.74
N VAL A 46 -26.59 -17.49 18.29
CA VAL A 46 -25.65 -16.52 18.90
C VAL A 46 -24.51 -16.23 17.93
N SER A 47 -24.06 -14.97 17.85
CA SER A 47 -22.90 -14.60 17.03
C SER A 47 -21.60 -14.93 17.76
N PRO A 48 -20.59 -15.57 17.12
CA PRO A 48 -19.27 -15.77 17.73
C PRO A 48 -18.55 -14.43 18.00
N PHE A 49 -19.00 -13.34 17.38
CA PHE A 49 -18.48 -11.99 17.59
C PHE A 49 -19.18 -11.24 18.74
N ASP A 50 -20.28 -11.76 19.30
CA ASP A 50 -21.03 -11.09 20.38
C ASP A 50 -20.15 -10.85 21.61
N ARG A 51 -20.13 -9.60 22.11
CA ARG A 51 -19.38 -9.24 23.33
C ARG A 51 -19.72 -10.12 24.53
N ARG A 52 -20.97 -10.58 24.64
CA ARG A 52 -21.42 -11.51 25.69
C ARG A 52 -20.75 -12.89 25.54
N TYR A 53 -20.73 -13.43 24.32
CA TYR A 53 -20.09 -14.70 24.03
C TYR A 53 -18.56 -14.64 24.17
N ARG A 54 -17.91 -13.59 23.63
CA ARG A 54 -16.47 -13.32 23.86
C ARG A 54 -16.11 -13.22 25.35
N THR A 55 -16.97 -12.62 26.18
CA THR A 55 -16.77 -12.55 27.65
C THR A 55 -16.87 -13.94 28.29
N TRP A 56 -17.83 -14.75 27.85
CA TRP A 56 -18.00 -16.14 28.29
C TRP A 56 -16.80 -17.03 27.89
N GLU A 57 -16.30 -16.91 26.65
CA GLU A 57 -15.08 -17.60 26.21
C GLU A 57 -13.88 -17.28 27.13
N MET A 58 -13.67 -15.99 27.44
CA MET A 58 -12.57 -15.56 28.31
C MET A 58 -12.74 -16.04 29.76
N PHE A 59 -13.98 -16.09 30.28
CA PHE A 59 -14.27 -16.70 31.58
C PHE A 59 -13.95 -18.20 31.60
N LEU A 60 -14.36 -18.94 30.55
CA LEU A 60 -14.02 -20.36 30.43
C LEU A 60 -12.51 -20.60 30.31
N VAL A 61 -11.75 -19.73 29.61
CA VAL A 61 -10.28 -19.84 29.56
C VAL A 61 -9.66 -19.76 30.96
N ILE A 62 -10.15 -18.88 31.84
CA ILE A 62 -9.70 -18.81 33.24
C ILE A 62 -10.00 -20.14 33.97
N LEU A 63 -11.20 -20.71 33.78
CA LEU A 63 -11.55 -22.03 34.33
C LEU A 63 -10.71 -23.17 33.73
N VAL A 64 -10.27 -23.08 32.47
CA VAL A 64 -9.33 -24.05 31.87
C VAL A 64 -7.96 -23.95 32.51
N VAL A 65 -7.41 -22.75 32.73
CA VAL A 65 -6.10 -22.58 33.38
C VAL A 65 -6.13 -23.15 34.81
N TYR A 66 -7.18 -22.87 35.58
CA TYR A 66 -7.41 -23.53 36.87
C TYR A 66 -7.49 -25.07 36.72
N SER A 67 -8.35 -25.56 35.81
CA SER A 67 -8.60 -26.99 35.62
C SER A 67 -7.36 -27.75 35.12
N ALA A 68 -6.43 -27.07 34.45
CA ALA A 68 -5.17 -27.64 33.99
C ALA A 68 -4.12 -27.69 35.10
N TRP A 69 -4.02 -26.65 35.93
CA TRP A 69 -3.08 -26.61 37.05
C TRP A 69 -3.50 -27.52 38.22
N ILE A 70 -4.80 -27.64 38.49
CA ILE A 70 -5.25 -28.50 39.59
C ILE A 70 -5.16 -30.00 39.26
N SER A 71 -5.27 -30.40 37.98
CA SER A 71 -5.40 -31.83 37.61
C SER A 71 -4.15 -32.69 37.93
N PRO A 72 -2.90 -32.25 37.65
CA PRO A 72 -1.70 -32.99 38.06
C PRO A 72 -1.47 -32.95 39.57
N PHE A 73 -1.70 -31.80 40.20
CA PHE A 73 -1.57 -31.61 41.64
C PHE A 73 -2.53 -32.52 42.44
N ASP A 74 -3.80 -32.53 42.07
CA ASP A 74 -4.87 -33.33 42.69
C ASP A 74 -4.64 -34.85 42.54
N PHE A 75 -4.06 -35.26 41.42
CA PHE A 75 -3.70 -36.64 41.14
C PHE A 75 -2.50 -37.14 41.97
N ALA A 76 -1.54 -36.25 42.28
CA ALA A 76 -0.28 -36.59 42.94
C ALA A 76 -0.26 -36.32 44.46
N PHE A 77 -0.95 -35.29 44.96
CA PHE A 77 -0.83 -34.82 46.35
C PHE A 77 -2.11 -34.95 47.19
N LEU A 78 -3.31 -35.03 46.59
CA LEU A 78 -4.60 -34.91 47.31
C LEU A 78 -5.39 -36.22 47.43
N ASP A 79 -5.26 -36.89 48.58
CA ASP A 79 -6.02 -38.12 48.87
C ASP A 79 -7.41 -37.86 49.50
N ASN A 80 -8.39 -37.66 48.62
CA ASN A 80 -9.85 -37.86 48.78
C ASN A 80 -10.61 -37.09 49.88
N LYS A 81 -9.95 -36.33 50.78
CA LYS A 81 -10.60 -35.78 51.99
C LYS A 81 -11.01 -34.31 51.94
N GLU A 82 -10.64 -33.54 50.91
CA GLU A 82 -11.02 -32.12 50.81
C GLU A 82 -12.35 -31.89 50.08
N GLY A 83 -13.44 -31.85 50.86
CA GLY A 83 -14.79 -31.62 50.34
C GLY A 83 -14.96 -30.27 49.62
N ALA A 84 -14.23 -29.22 50.02
CA ALA A 84 -14.32 -27.88 49.44
C ALA A 84 -13.83 -27.84 47.99
N LEU A 85 -12.63 -28.38 47.72
CA LEU A 85 -12.09 -28.50 46.36
C LEU A 85 -13.03 -29.35 45.49
N ARG A 86 -13.56 -30.46 46.02
CA ARG A 86 -14.51 -31.31 45.28
C ARG A 86 -15.83 -30.59 44.92
N ILE A 87 -16.30 -29.65 45.75
CA ILE A 87 -17.47 -28.81 45.42
C ILE A 87 -17.12 -27.84 44.28
N PHE A 88 -15.98 -27.15 44.39
CA PHE A 88 -15.53 -26.20 43.35
C PHE A 88 -15.31 -26.90 42.00
N ASP A 89 -14.67 -28.06 41.99
CA ASP A 89 -14.47 -28.90 40.80
C ASP A 89 -15.80 -29.26 40.10
N ASN A 90 -16.82 -29.64 40.87
CA ASN A 90 -18.13 -29.96 40.31
C ASN A 90 -18.83 -28.72 39.74
N ILE A 91 -18.64 -27.53 40.34
CA ILE A 91 -19.11 -26.25 39.79
C ILE A 91 -18.40 -25.94 38.46
N VAL A 92 -17.07 -26.12 38.39
CA VAL A 92 -16.27 -25.95 37.16
C VAL A 92 -16.74 -26.90 36.05
N ASN A 93 -17.00 -28.18 36.38
CA ASN A 93 -17.55 -29.13 35.41
C ASN A 93 -18.96 -28.73 34.94
N GLY A 94 -19.77 -28.13 35.82
CA GLY A 94 -21.08 -27.54 35.48
C GLY A 94 -20.98 -26.43 34.43
N PHE A 95 -20.01 -25.51 34.54
CA PHE A 95 -19.79 -24.47 33.53
C PHE A 95 -19.40 -25.06 32.16
N PHE A 96 -18.58 -26.11 32.11
CA PHE A 96 -18.26 -26.78 30.84
C PHE A 96 -19.45 -27.58 30.28
N ALA A 97 -20.32 -28.14 31.12
CA ALA A 97 -21.57 -28.77 30.66
C ALA A 97 -22.56 -27.76 30.06
N ILE A 98 -22.67 -26.56 30.64
CA ILE A 98 -23.43 -25.44 30.07
C ILE A 98 -22.86 -25.03 28.71
N ASP A 99 -21.53 -24.98 28.57
CA ASP A 99 -20.90 -24.61 27.31
C ASP A 99 -21.13 -25.64 26.19
N ILE A 100 -21.09 -26.95 26.49
CA ILE A 100 -21.43 -28.01 25.53
C ILE A 100 -22.86 -27.86 24.99
N VAL A 101 -23.79 -27.31 25.78
CA VAL A 101 -25.14 -26.95 25.30
C VAL A 101 -25.11 -25.65 24.50
N LEU A 102 -24.36 -24.65 24.94
CA LEU A 102 -24.27 -23.33 24.29
C LEU A 102 -23.68 -23.41 22.86
N THR A 103 -22.66 -24.24 22.64
CA THR A 103 -21.98 -24.37 21.33
C THR A 103 -22.88 -24.84 20.19
N PHE A 104 -23.97 -25.57 20.48
CA PHE A 104 -24.98 -25.93 19.46
C PHE A 104 -25.77 -24.72 18.92
N PHE A 105 -25.74 -23.58 19.62
CA PHE A 105 -26.42 -22.33 19.24
C PHE A 105 -25.46 -21.28 18.68
N VAL A 106 -24.14 -21.53 18.64
CA VAL A 106 -23.14 -20.56 18.15
C VAL A 106 -22.97 -20.74 16.64
N ALA A 107 -23.19 -19.66 15.89
CA ALA A 107 -22.92 -19.64 14.45
C ALA A 107 -21.41 -19.75 14.16
N TYR A 108 -21.04 -20.36 13.04
CA TYR A 108 -19.62 -20.54 12.67
C TYR A 108 -19.27 -19.83 11.36
N LEU A 109 -18.02 -19.39 11.22
CA LEU A 109 -17.49 -18.97 9.93
C LEU A 109 -17.15 -20.20 9.08
N ASP A 110 -17.64 -20.23 7.85
CA ASP A 110 -17.28 -21.24 6.86
C ASP A 110 -15.96 -20.89 6.15
N SER A 111 -15.11 -21.88 5.90
CA SER A 111 -13.75 -21.68 5.40
C SER A 111 -13.63 -21.55 3.88
N GLN A 112 -14.71 -21.77 3.12
CA GLN A 112 -14.72 -21.59 1.66
C GLN A 112 -15.46 -20.33 1.25
N SER A 113 -16.63 -20.08 1.84
CA SER A 113 -17.48 -18.93 1.53
C SER A 113 -17.18 -17.68 2.37
N TYR A 114 -16.49 -17.83 3.51
CA TYR A 114 -16.31 -16.77 4.52
C TYR A 114 -17.64 -16.15 5.00
N VAL A 115 -18.75 -16.90 4.87
CA VAL A 115 -20.08 -16.51 5.36
C VAL A 115 -20.34 -17.15 6.74
N LEU A 116 -21.04 -16.41 7.59
CA LEU A 116 -21.50 -16.88 8.90
C LEU A 116 -22.68 -17.85 8.74
N VAL A 117 -22.48 -19.13 9.09
CA VAL A 117 -23.49 -20.19 8.97
C VAL A 117 -24.32 -20.29 10.25
N ASP A 118 -25.63 -20.09 10.10
CA ASP A 118 -26.64 -20.06 11.17
C ASP A 118 -27.61 -21.27 11.16
N ASP A 119 -27.34 -22.26 10.30
CA ASP A 119 -28.15 -23.47 10.21
C ASP A 119 -27.79 -24.45 11.34
N HIS A 120 -28.65 -24.52 12.35
CA HIS A 120 -28.53 -25.43 13.50
C HIS A 120 -28.24 -26.89 13.11
N LYS A 121 -28.70 -27.38 11.95
CA LYS A 121 -28.37 -28.75 11.48
C LYS A 121 -26.88 -28.87 11.10
N LYS A 122 -26.34 -27.87 10.42
CA LYS A 122 -24.91 -27.81 10.03
C LYS A 122 -24.02 -27.54 11.24
N ILE A 123 -24.43 -26.65 12.15
CA ILE A 123 -23.74 -26.37 13.41
C ILE A 123 -23.64 -27.66 14.25
N ALA A 124 -24.76 -28.35 14.47
CA ALA A 124 -24.79 -29.60 15.22
C ALA A 124 -23.95 -30.70 14.55
N MET A 125 -24.08 -30.90 13.24
CA MET A 125 -23.30 -31.92 12.50
C MET A 125 -21.79 -31.63 12.54
N ARG A 126 -21.37 -30.37 12.39
CA ARG A 126 -19.98 -29.95 12.54
C ARG A 126 -19.46 -30.25 13.94
N TYR A 127 -20.15 -29.81 14.99
CA TYR A 127 -19.68 -29.98 16.36
C TYR A 127 -19.65 -31.46 16.81
N LEU A 128 -20.68 -32.23 16.44
CA LEU A 128 -20.79 -33.66 16.74
C LEU A 128 -19.65 -34.46 16.07
N SER A 129 -19.28 -34.08 14.84
CA SER A 129 -18.22 -34.75 14.07
C SER A 129 -16.79 -34.36 14.49
N THR A 130 -16.55 -33.19 15.07
CA THR A 130 -15.19 -32.71 15.36
C THR A 130 -14.77 -32.83 16.82
N TRP A 131 -15.62 -32.39 17.76
CA TRP A 131 -15.17 -32.08 19.12
C TRP A 131 -16.04 -32.70 20.23
N PHE A 132 -17.34 -32.91 19.98
CA PHE A 132 -18.32 -33.30 21.00
C PHE A 132 -17.88 -34.49 21.86
N MET A 133 -17.43 -35.60 21.28
CA MET A 133 -17.06 -36.82 22.02
C MET A 133 -15.96 -36.56 23.06
N PHE A 134 -14.94 -35.78 22.70
CA PHE A 134 -13.85 -35.45 23.62
C PHE A 134 -14.25 -34.38 24.63
N ASP A 135 -15.04 -33.38 24.20
CA ASP A 135 -15.53 -32.31 25.08
C ASP A 135 -16.43 -32.90 26.19
N VAL A 136 -17.36 -33.79 25.83
CA VAL A 136 -18.18 -34.58 26.78
C VAL A 136 -17.30 -35.45 27.68
N SER A 137 -16.37 -36.22 27.11
CA SER A 137 -15.46 -37.08 27.90
C SER A 137 -14.62 -36.28 28.90
N SER A 138 -14.19 -35.06 28.55
CA SER A 138 -13.47 -34.16 29.46
C SER A 138 -14.34 -33.54 30.56
N THR A 139 -15.67 -33.65 30.45
CA THR A 139 -16.66 -33.01 31.34
C THR A 139 -17.28 -33.99 32.35
N VAL A 140 -17.28 -35.29 32.04
CA VAL A 140 -17.76 -36.34 32.97
C VAL A 140 -16.97 -36.34 34.29
N PRO A 141 -17.62 -36.24 35.46
CA PRO A 141 -16.93 -36.18 36.75
C PRO A 141 -16.54 -37.59 37.25
N PHE A 142 -15.59 -38.27 36.59
CA PHE A 142 -15.19 -39.65 36.88
C PHE A 142 -14.84 -39.91 38.36
N ARG A 143 -14.22 -38.97 39.07
CA ARG A 143 -13.91 -39.10 40.52
C ARG A 143 -15.13 -38.96 41.43
N SER A 144 -16.22 -38.33 40.97
CA SER A 144 -17.52 -38.34 41.67
C SER A 144 -18.26 -39.65 41.40
N LEU A 145 -18.12 -40.22 40.20
CA LEU A 145 -18.67 -41.54 39.84
C LEU A 145 -17.95 -42.69 40.54
N SER A 146 -16.63 -42.61 40.75
CA SER A 146 -15.86 -43.66 41.42
C SER A 146 -16.27 -43.90 42.88
N LEU A 147 -16.92 -42.92 43.53
CA LEU A 147 -17.50 -43.09 44.87
C LEU A 147 -18.71 -44.04 44.86
N LEU A 148 -19.36 -44.22 43.71
CA LEU A 148 -20.50 -45.11 43.51
C LEU A 148 -20.08 -46.55 43.17
N CYS A 149 -18.80 -46.77 42.85
CA CYS A 149 -18.24 -48.08 42.53
C CYS A 149 -17.35 -48.58 43.68
N THR A 150 -17.77 -49.66 44.34
CA THR A 150 -17.17 -50.16 45.60
C THR A 150 -15.74 -50.71 45.48
N ASP A 151 -15.18 -50.82 44.27
CA ASP A 151 -13.99 -51.64 44.02
C ASP A 151 -12.69 -50.83 43.96
N ARG A 152 -11.82 -51.05 44.95
CA ARG A 152 -10.56 -50.33 45.19
C ARG A 152 -9.57 -50.39 44.02
N LYS A 153 -9.66 -51.41 43.14
CA LYS A 153 -8.83 -51.48 41.92
C LYS A 153 -9.26 -50.47 40.86
N THR A 154 -10.55 -50.11 40.83
CA THR A 154 -11.09 -49.15 39.84
C THR A 154 -10.73 -47.71 40.18
N GLU A 155 -10.44 -47.40 41.46
CA GLU A 155 -10.10 -46.04 41.92
C GLU A 155 -8.92 -45.44 41.14
N LEU A 156 -7.85 -46.20 40.89
CA LEU A 156 -6.70 -45.73 40.11
C LEU A 156 -7.09 -45.45 38.65
N GLY A 157 -7.92 -46.31 38.05
CA GLY A 157 -8.45 -46.11 36.70
C GLY A 157 -9.31 -44.84 36.59
N PHE A 158 -10.18 -44.58 37.57
CA PHE A 158 -10.98 -43.36 37.61
C PHE A 158 -10.15 -42.10 37.92
N LYS A 159 -9.09 -42.20 38.76
CA LYS A 159 -8.11 -41.13 38.90
C LYS A 159 -7.42 -40.84 37.55
N VAL A 160 -6.99 -41.85 36.79
CA VAL A 160 -6.41 -41.65 35.43
C VAL A 160 -7.42 -41.05 34.44
N LEU A 161 -8.67 -41.53 34.41
CA LEU A 161 -9.73 -40.97 33.56
C LEU A 161 -10.03 -39.49 33.85
N SER A 162 -9.78 -39.00 35.07
CA SER A 162 -9.92 -37.58 35.39
C SER A 162 -8.93 -36.68 34.63
N MET A 163 -7.79 -37.21 34.16
CA MET A 163 -6.84 -36.47 33.31
C MET A 163 -7.41 -36.09 31.93
N LEU A 164 -8.53 -36.70 31.50
CA LEU A 164 -9.24 -36.28 30.28
C LEU A 164 -9.71 -34.81 30.36
N ARG A 165 -9.78 -34.21 31.55
CA ARG A 165 -9.95 -32.76 31.75
C ARG A 165 -8.89 -31.92 31.04
N LEU A 166 -7.66 -32.41 30.87
CA LEU A 166 -6.58 -31.67 30.21
C LEU A 166 -6.87 -31.37 28.74
N TRP A 167 -7.78 -32.13 28.09
CA TRP A 167 -8.30 -31.83 26.75
C TRP A 167 -8.83 -30.39 26.61
N ARG A 168 -9.37 -29.82 27.70
CA ARG A 168 -9.89 -28.45 27.74
C ARG A 168 -8.85 -27.38 27.36
N LEU A 169 -7.54 -27.68 27.50
CA LEU A 169 -6.42 -26.81 27.08
C LEU A 169 -6.47 -26.39 25.60
N ARG A 170 -7.19 -27.13 24.74
CA ARG A 170 -7.50 -26.71 23.36
C ARG A 170 -8.01 -25.26 23.28
N ARG A 171 -8.78 -24.80 24.29
CA ARG A 171 -9.31 -23.43 24.37
C ARG A 171 -8.22 -22.38 24.60
N VAL A 172 -7.22 -22.69 25.41
CA VAL A 172 -6.05 -21.81 25.65
C VAL A 172 -5.21 -21.71 24.37
N SER A 173 -4.98 -22.83 23.68
CA SER A 173 -4.28 -22.84 22.38
C SER A 173 -5.02 -22.01 21.32
N SER A 174 -6.36 -22.15 21.25
CA SER A 174 -7.21 -21.34 20.36
C SER A 174 -7.19 -19.85 20.69
N LEU A 175 -7.12 -19.47 21.98
CA LEU A 175 -6.94 -18.07 22.38
C LEU A 175 -5.58 -17.52 21.89
N PHE A 176 -4.47 -18.24 22.10
CA PHE A 176 -3.17 -17.80 21.59
C PHE A 176 -3.17 -17.66 20.07
N ALA A 177 -3.78 -18.59 19.33
CA ALA A 177 -3.90 -18.50 17.86
C ALA A 177 -4.80 -17.34 17.37
N ARG A 178 -5.66 -16.77 18.23
CA ARG A 178 -6.40 -15.52 17.97
C ARG A 178 -5.57 -14.29 18.34
N LEU A 179 -4.87 -14.31 19.48
CA LEU A 179 -4.02 -13.20 19.94
C LEU A 179 -2.77 -12.98 19.09
N GLU A 180 -2.25 -14.03 18.45
CA GLU A 180 -1.17 -13.92 17.47
C GLU A 180 -1.60 -13.24 16.15
N LYS A 181 -2.91 -13.02 15.96
CA LYS A 181 -3.51 -12.38 14.76
C LYS A 181 -4.19 -11.04 15.05
N ASP A 182 -4.48 -10.71 16.31
CA ASP A 182 -5.14 -9.45 16.69
C ASP A 182 -4.10 -8.31 16.71
N ILE A 183 -4.17 -7.43 15.71
CA ILE A 183 -3.28 -6.27 15.49
C ILE A 183 -3.10 -5.35 16.69
N ARG A 184 -3.98 -5.43 17.71
CA ARG A 184 -3.91 -4.62 18.94
C ARG A 184 -2.94 -5.20 19.98
N PHE A 185 -2.43 -6.40 19.78
CA PHE A 185 -1.47 -7.06 20.68
C PHE A 185 -0.11 -7.20 20.01
N ASN A 186 0.96 -6.93 20.76
CA ASN A 186 2.32 -7.10 20.26
C ASN A 186 2.67 -8.60 20.19
N TYR A 187 2.84 -9.09 18.95
CA TYR A 187 3.19 -10.47 18.60
C TYR A 187 4.34 -11.05 19.43
N PHE A 188 5.40 -10.27 19.71
CA PHE A 188 6.54 -10.69 20.52
C PHE A 188 6.10 -11.17 21.90
N TRP A 189 5.31 -10.36 22.60
CA TRP A 189 4.89 -10.65 23.98
C TRP A 189 3.89 -11.80 24.05
N ILE A 190 3.01 -11.94 23.05
CA ILE A 190 2.08 -13.07 22.96
C ILE A 190 2.85 -14.39 22.76
N ARG A 191 3.80 -14.42 21.82
CA ARG A 191 4.60 -15.62 21.53
C ARG A 191 5.50 -16.01 22.71
N CYS A 192 6.15 -15.05 23.36
CA CYS A 192 6.90 -15.29 24.60
C CYS A 192 6.01 -15.86 25.72
N THR A 193 4.85 -15.24 25.97
CA THR A 193 3.91 -15.70 27.02
C THR A 193 3.43 -17.13 26.76
N LYS A 194 3.14 -17.49 25.50
CA LYS A 194 2.75 -18.83 25.07
C LYS A 194 3.84 -19.86 25.39
N LEU A 195 5.09 -19.56 25.03
CA LEU A 195 6.25 -20.44 25.27
C LEU A 195 6.50 -20.64 26.76
N THR A 196 6.56 -19.56 27.56
CA THR A 196 6.71 -19.65 29.03
C THR A 196 5.57 -20.45 29.67
N SER A 197 4.33 -20.29 29.19
CA SER A 197 3.18 -21.05 29.70
C SER A 197 3.31 -22.56 29.45
N VAL A 198 3.80 -22.97 28.28
CA VAL A 198 4.08 -24.38 27.96
C VAL A 198 5.19 -24.93 28.86
N THR A 199 6.29 -24.19 29.02
CA THR A 199 7.42 -24.59 29.87
C THR A 199 7.01 -24.77 31.33
N LEU A 200 6.27 -23.82 31.91
CA LEU A 200 5.79 -23.90 33.30
C LEU A 200 4.82 -25.08 33.51
N PHE A 201 3.92 -25.32 32.55
CA PHE A 201 3.00 -26.46 32.61
C PHE A 201 3.72 -27.81 32.50
N ALA A 202 4.79 -27.90 31.72
CA ALA A 202 5.63 -29.09 31.61
C ALA A 202 6.36 -29.42 32.92
N VAL A 203 7.00 -28.43 33.56
CA VAL A 203 7.63 -28.58 34.89
C VAL A 203 6.60 -29.02 35.93
N HIS A 204 5.46 -28.34 35.99
CA HIS A 204 4.39 -28.66 36.93
C HIS A 204 3.89 -30.10 36.76
N CYS A 205 3.61 -30.55 35.52
CA CYS A 205 3.19 -31.91 35.25
C CYS A 205 4.26 -32.94 35.65
N ALA A 206 5.51 -32.76 35.20
CA ALA A 206 6.57 -33.73 35.42
C ALA A 206 6.94 -33.88 36.91
N GLY A 207 7.01 -32.77 37.66
CA GLY A 207 7.18 -32.81 39.11
C GLY A 207 6.05 -33.56 39.83
N CYS A 208 4.79 -33.31 39.45
CA CYS A 208 3.65 -34.04 40.02
C CYS A 208 3.70 -35.54 39.70
N PHE A 209 4.02 -35.92 38.46
CA PHE A 209 4.11 -37.34 38.07
C PHE A 209 5.28 -38.06 38.77
N ASN A 210 6.47 -37.45 38.88
CA ASN A 210 7.58 -38.08 39.58
C ASN A 210 7.35 -38.19 41.09
N TYR A 211 6.70 -37.19 41.71
CA TYR A 211 6.27 -37.30 43.10
C TYR A 211 5.31 -38.49 43.31
N LEU A 212 4.34 -38.68 42.40
CA LEU A 212 3.41 -39.80 42.46
C LEU A 212 4.12 -41.15 42.30
N ILE A 213 5.12 -41.26 41.42
CA ILE A 213 5.89 -42.51 41.25
C ILE A 213 6.58 -42.89 42.55
N ALA A 214 7.23 -41.92 43.23
CA ALA A 214 7.88 -42.13 44.51
C ALA A 214 6.89 -42.47 45.64
N ASP A 215 5.77 -41.74 45.79
CA ASP A 215 4.77 -42.08 46.81
C ASP A 215 4.16 -43.48 46.59
N ARG A 216 3.94 -43.89 45.34
CA ARG A 216 3.41 -45.22 45.01
C ARG A 216 4.44 -46.35 45.03
N TYR A 217 5.71 -46.08 45.35
CA TYR A 217 6.74 -47.11 45.46
C TYR A 217 6.67 -47.85 46.82
N PRO A 218 6.90 -49.18 46.89
CA PRO A 218 6.76 -49.94 48.15
C PRO A 218 7.79 -49.60 49.22
N ASP A 219 9.05 -49.34 48.83
CA ASP A 219 10.17 -49.04 49.72
C ASP A 219 10.48 -47.52 49.67
N PRO A 220 10.04 -46.68 50.64
CA PRO A 220 10.15 -45.23 50.51
C PRO A 220 11.60 -44.73 50.33
N SER A 221 12.57 -45.40 50.98
CA SER A 221 14.00 -45.05 50.92
C SER A 221 14.68 -45.37 49.58
N LYS A 222 14.01 -46.08 48.66
CA LYS A 222 14.52 -46.37 47.30
C LYS A 222 13.79 -45.52 46.26
N THR A 223 13.68 -44.23 46.55
CA THR A 223 13.05 -43.22 45.68
C THR A 223 13.90 -41.95 45.68
N TRP A 224 13.88 -41.22 44.57
CA TRP A 224 14.66 -39.99 44.39
C TRP A 224 14.56 -38.99 45.55
N ILE A 225 13.39 -38.90 46.21
CA ILE A 225 13.16 -38.03 47.36
C ILE A 225 13.44 -38.72 48.69
N GLY A 226 13.10 -40.00 48.84
CA GLY A 226 13.20 -40.74 50.10
C GLY A 226 14.60 -41.22 50.46
N ALA A 227 15.53 -41.25 49.50
CA ALA A 227 16.96 -41.43 49.76
C ALA A 227 17.57 -40.23 50.50
N VAL A 228 17.08 -39.01 50.25
CA VAL A 228 17.51 -37.76 50.89
C VAL A 228 16.68 -37.45 52.15
N TYR A 229 15.36 -37.69 52.09
CA TYR A 229 14.40 -37.38 53.15
C TYR A 229 13.56 -38.62 53.51
N PRO A 230 14.01 -39.48 54.44
CA PRO A 230 13.33 -40.74 54.75
C PRO A 230 11.84 -40.60 55.13
N ASP A 231 11.48 -39.52 55.82
CA ASP A 231 10.12 -39.25 56.33
C ASP A 231 9.27 -38.34 55.41
N PHE A 232 9.67 -38.12 54.13
CA PHE A 232 9.05 -37.15 53.20
C PHE A 232 7.52 -37.23 53.02
N LYS A 233 6.88 -38.34 53.43
CA LYS A 233 5.43 -38.51 53.37
C LYS A 233 4.69 -37.72 54.47
N ASN A 234 5.34 -37.53 55.63
CA ASN A 234 4.83 -36.77 56.76
C ASN A 234 5.05 -35.26 56.62
N ASP A 235 5.93 -34.85 55.70
CA ASP A 235 6.22 -33.46 55.38
C ASP A 235 5.01 -32.70 54.84
N SER A 236 5.06 -31.37 54.96
CA SER A 236 3.99 -30.51 54.43
C SER A 236 3.86 -30.66 52.91
N ILE A 237 2.62 -30.55 52.40
CA ILE A 237 2.34 -30.60 50.96
C ILE A 237 3.15 -29.53 50.21
N TRP A 238 3.37 -28.36 50.84
CA TRP A 238 4.22 -27.30 50.30
C TRP A 238 5.66 -27.76 50.09
N ASN A 239 6.32 -28.33 51.11
CA ASN A 239 7.70 -28.83 51.00
C ASN A 239 7.80 -29.88 49.89
N ARG A 240 6.93 -30.90 49.93
CA ARG A 240 6.88 -31.99 48.96
C ARG A 240 6.70 -31.48 47.52
N TYR A 241 5.82 -30.51 47.32
CA TYR A 241 5.54 -29.91 46.01
C TYR A 241 6.70 -29.03 45.51
N VAL A 242 7.31 -28.21 46.38
CA VAL A 242 8.47 -27.39 46.03
C VAL A 242 9.68 -28.26 45.67
N THR A 243 9.96 -29.32 46.42
CA THR A 243 11.04 -30.28 46.11
C THR A 243 10.79 -31.00 44.77
N ALA A 244 9.53 -31.37 44.47
CA ALA A 244 9.17 -31.98 43.19
C ALA A 244 9.28 -31.01 42.00
N LEU A 245 8.91 -29.73 42.17
CA LEU A 245 9.15 -28.69 41.16
C LEU A 245 10.65 -28.42 40.97
N TYR A 246 11.43 -28.40 42.05
CA TYR A 246 12.88 -28.19 42.01
C TYR A 246 13.59 -29.28 41.21
N TRP A 247 13.35 -30.55 41.53
CA TRP A 247 13.87 -31.68 40.74
C TRP A 247 13.48 -31.55 39.25
N SER A 248 12.22 -31.22 38.97
CA SER A 248 11.73 -31.13 37.59
C SER A 248 12.35 -29.97 36.81
N ILE A 249 12.49 -28.79 37.42
CA ILE A 249 13.08 -27.64 36.72
C ILE A 249 14.59 -27.81 36.51
N VAL A 250 15.33 -28.32 37.51
CA VAL A 250 16.78 -28.61 37.40
C VAL A 250 17.07 -29.65 36.30
N THR A 251 16.16 -30.60 36.10
CA THR A 251 16.24 -31.60 35.03
C THR A 251 15.85 -31.02 33.66
N LEU A 252 14.85 -30.13 33.59
CA LEU A 252 14.46 -29.44 32.36
C LEU A 252 15.52 -28.46 31.86
N THR A 253 16.12 -27.67 32.76
CA THR A 253 17.21 -26.73 32.42
C THR A 253 18.56 -27.43 32.23
N THR A 254 18.59 -28.77 32.23
CA THR A 254 19.79 -29.61 32.06
C THR A 254 20.92 -29.25 33.04
N THR A 255 20.56 -28.80 34.24
CA THR A 255 21.51 -28.31 35.26
C THR A 255 22.01 -29.45 36.15
N GLY A 256 21.15 -30.40 36.48
CA GLY A 256 21.52 -31.73 36.99
C GLY A 256 22.51 -31.76 38.16
N TYR A 257 22.18 -31.13 39.30
CA TYR A 257 23.07 -31.09 40.48
C TYR A 257 23.40 -32.47 41.08
N GLY A 258 22.58 -33.50 40.83
CA GLY A 258 22.79 -34.88 41.31
C GLY A 258 22.28 -35.14 42.73
N ASP A 259 21.79 -34.11 43.41
CA ASP A 259 21.13 -34.14 44.72
C ASP A 259 19.86 -35.02 44.73
N PHE A 260 19.07 -34.97 43.65
CA PHE A 260 17.90 -35.81 43.44
C PHE A 260 18.03 -36.59 42.13
N HIS A 261 18.16 -37.91 42.22
CA HIS A 261 18.29 -38.82 41.07
C HIS A 261 17.49 -40.11 41.29
N ALA A 262 17.09 -40.77 40.20
CA ALA A 262 16.29 -41.99 40.26
C ALA A 262 17.04 -43.18 40.89
N GLU A 263 16.49 -43.72 41.98
CA GLU A 263 17.03 -44.88 42.71
C GLU A 263 16.38 -46.21 42.29
N ASN A 264 15.17 -46.16 41.72
CA ASN A 264 14.46 -47.35 41.26
C ASN A 264 14.19 -47.34 39.75
N THR A 265 14.04 -48.54 39.18
CA THR A 265 13.87 -48.77 37.74
C THR A 265 12.61 -48.17 37.12
N ARG A 266 11.64 -47.69 37.92
CA ARG A 266 10.45 -46.98 37.42
C ARG A 266 10.74 -45.49 37.24
N GLU A 267 11.41 -44.89 38.22
CA GLU A 267 11.92 -43.52 38.14
C GLU A 267 12.94 -43.40 37.01
N MET A 268 13.91 -44.32 36.90
CA MET A 268 14.90 -44.31 35.81
C MET A 268 14.23 -44.36 34.41
N LEU A 269 13.16 -45.13 34.26
CA LEU A 269 12.41 -45.22 33.00
C LEU A 269 11.60 -43.94 32.73
N PHE A 270 11.02 -43.31 33.75
CA PHE A 270 10.37 -42.01 33.62
C PHE A 270 11.36 -40.92 33.22
N ASP A 271 12.53 -40.87 33.87
CA ASP A 271 13.59 -39.91 33.63
C ASP A 271 14.14 -39.99 32.20
N ILE A 272 14.32 -41.20 31.65
CA ILE A 272 14.70 -41.39 30.23
C ILE A 272 13.70 -40.72 29.28
N PHE A 273 12.38 -40.90 29.50
CA PHE A 273 11.37 -40.25 28.67
C PHE A 273 11.30 -38.74 28.91
N TYR A 274 11.48 -38.29 30.17
CA TYR A 274 11.44 -36.87 30.51
C TYR A 274 12.65 -36.11 29.95
N MET A 275 13.86 -36.66 30.05
CA MET A 275 15.07 -36.08 29.44
C MET A 275 14.97 -36.01 27.91
N LEU A 276 14.42 -37.04 27.26
CA LEU A 276 14.16 -37.02 25.81
C LEU A 276 13.14 -35.94 25.42
N PHE A 277 12.08 -35.76 26.21
CA PHE A 277 11.12 -34.67 26.03
C PHE A 277 11.77 -33.28 26.25
N ASN A 278 12.60 -33.14 27.29
CA ASN A 278 13.29 -31.89 27.62
C ASN A 278 14.26 -31.46 26.51
N LEU A 279 14.96 -32.41 25.87
CA LEU A 279 15.79 -32.15 24.70
C LEU A 279 14.98 -31.53 23.55
N GLY A 280 13.81 -32.11 23.24
CA GLY A 280 12.90 -31.59 22.22
C GLY A 280 12.29 -30.23 22.57
N LEU A 281 11.86 -30.05 23.82
CA LEU A 281 11.29 -28.78 24.31
C LEU A 281 12.33 -27.66 24.31
N THR A 282 13.56 -27.91 24.76
CA THR A 282 14.65 -26.92 24.75
C THR A 282 15.07 -26.54 23.33
N ALA A 283 15.16 -27.50 22.40
CA ALA A 283 15.39 -27.20 20.98
C ALA A 283 14.27 -26.34 20.38
N TYR A 284 13.01 -26.65 20.69
CA TYR A 284 11.85 -25.86 20.26
C TYR A 284 11.85 -24.43 20.83
N LEU A 285 12.20 -24.26 22.11
CA LEU A 285 12.32 -22.96 22.76
C LEU A 285 13.42 -22.11 22.10
N ILE A 286 14.60 -22.68 21.89
CA ILE A 286 15.73 -22.01 21.21
C ILE A 286 15.32 -21.59 19.79
N GLY A 287 14.75 -22.48 18.99
CA GLY A 287 14.33 -22.17 17.62
C GLY A 287 13.29 -21.04 17.54
N ASN A 288 12.35 -20.98 18.48
CA ASN A 288 11.38 -19.87 18.56
C ASN A 288 12.02 -18.55 19.01
N MET A 289 12.93 -18.58 19.98
CA MET A 289 13.65 -17.38 20.43
C MET A 289 14.54 -16.82 19.33
N THR A 290 15.29 -17.65 18.61
CA THR A 290 16.13 -17.23 17.47
C THR A 290 15.30 -16.57 16.37
N ASN A 291 14.19 -17.18 15.96
CA ASN A 291 13.27 -16.60 14.98
C ASN A 291 12.76 -15.21 15.41
N LEU A 292 12.43 -15.05 16.70
CA LEU A 292 11.91 -13.81 17.24
C LEU A 292 12.99 -12.71 17.35
N VAL A 293 14.23 -13.08 17.71
CA VAL A 293 15.39 -12.16 17.75
C VAL A 293 15.75 -11.67 16.34
N VAL A 294 15.74 -12.57 15.33
CA VAL A 294 16.01 -12.21 13.93
C VAL A 294 14.99 -11.20 13.41
N HIS A 295 13.70 -11.40 13.67
CA HIS A 295 12.68 -10.41 13.29
C HIS A 295 12.82 -9.08 14.05
N TRP A 296 13.20 -9.11 15.34
CA TRP A 296 13.38 -7.89 16.12
C TRP A 296 14.60 -7.06 15.68
N THR A 297 15.67 -7.68 15.16
CA THR A 297 16.87 -6.98 14.69
C THR A 297 16.89 -6.65 13.20
N GLY A 298 15.91 -7.14 12.42
CA GLY A 298 15.85 -7.06 10.95
C GLY A 298 16.28 -5.71 10.37
N ASN A 299 15.51 -4.64 10.61
CA ASN A 299 15.76 -3.32 10.00
C ASN A 299 17.17 -2.76 10.29
N THR A 300 17.71 -3.00 11.49
CA THR A 300 19.06 -2.56 11.88
C THR A 300 20.16 -3.43 11.27
N ARG A 301 19.88 -4.71 10.97
CA ARG A 301 20.76 -5.57 10.17
C ARG A 301 20.77 -5.09 8.72
N ASP A 302 19.59 -4.93 8.12
CA ASP A 302 19.44 -4.55 6.70
C ASP A 302 20.11 -3.21 6.39
N PHE A 303 20.01 -2.23 7.31
CA PHE A 303 20.78 -0.98 7.26
C PHE A 303 22.30 -1.18 7.31
N ARG A 304 22.80 -2.04 8.20
CA ARG A 304 24.25 -2.33 8.30
C ARG A 304 24.76 -3.05 7.05
N ASP A 305 23.94 -3.92 6.48
CA ASP A 305 24.26 -4.64 5.24
C ASP A 305 24.31 -3.66 4.04
N LYS A 306 23.33 -2.73 3.92
CA LYS A 306 23.36 -1.59 2.97
C LYS A 306 24.66 -0.77 3.12
N VAL A 307 25.03 -0.38 4.35
CA VAL A 307 26.24 0.41 4.67
C VAL A 307 27.54 -0.34 4.37
N ALA A 308 27.59 -1.65 4.63
CA ALA A 308 28.74 -2.49 4.34
C ALA A 308 28.96 -2.63 2.82
N ALA A 309 27.90 -2.95 2.06
CA ALA A 309 27.95 -3.07 0.60
C ALA A 309 28.40 -1.75 -0.07
N ALA A 310 27.85 -0.60 0.36
CA ALA A 310 28.26 0.71 -0.15
C ALA A 310 29.74 1.03 0.19
N SER A 311 30.20 0.67 1.38
CA SER A 311 31.60 0.82 1.79
C SER A 311 32.56 -0.06 0.97
N GLU A 312 32.14 -1.29 0.64
CA GLU A 312 32.91 -2.21 -0.21
C GLU A 312 32.95 -1.73 -1.66
N PHE A 313 31.82 -1.30 -2.22
CA PHE A 313 31.74 -0.71 -3.56
C PHE A 313 32.70 0.48 -3.71
N ALA A 314 32.64 1.43 -2.77
CA ALA A 314 33.51 2.62 -2.78
C ALA A 314 35.01 2.23 -2.68
N LYS A 315 35.35 1.22 -1.86
CA LYS A 315 36.72 0.71 -1.74
C LYS A 315 37.19 -0.02 -3.00
N ARG A 316 36.36 -0.88 -3.58
CA ARG A 316 36.65 -1.69 -4.78
C ARG A 316 36.90 -0.81 -6.00
N ASN A 317 36.13 0.27 -6.13
CA ASN A 317 36.22 1.23 -7.23
C ASN A 317 37.15 2.42 -6.93
N GLN A 318 37.88 2.39 -5.81
CA GLN A 318 38.87 3.40 -5.39
C GLN A 318 38.31 4.84 -5.36
N LEU A 319 37.04 5.00 -4.95
CA LEU A 319 36.37 6.30 -4.92
C LEU A 319 37.05 7.25 -3.91
N PRO A 320 37.15 8.57 -4.24
CA PRO A 320 37.60 9.58 -3.29
C PRO A 320 36.83 9.54 -1.96
N PRO A 321 37.48 9.86 -0.82
CA PRO A 321 36.85 9.78 0.50
C PRO A 321 35.61 10.68 0.59
N GLN A 322 35.61 11.84 -0.07
CA GLN A 322 34.46 12.75 -0.14
C GLN A 322 33.21 12.08 -0.73
N ILE A 323 33.34 11.33 -1.83
CA ILE A 323 32.21 10.64 -2.48
C ILE A 323 31.73 9.48 -1.60
N LYS A 324 32.65 8.75 -0.97
CA LYS A 324 32.30 7.71 0.01
C LYS A 324 31.51 8.28 1.19
N ASP A 325 31.95 9.39 1.75
CA ASP A 325 31.31 10.01 2.92
C ASP A 325 29.96 10.65 2.55
N GLN A 326 29.78 11.13 1.31
CA GLN A 326 28.48 11.51 0.74
C GLN A 326 27.53 10.29 0.67
N ILE A 327 27.96 9.17 0.07
CA ILE A 327 27.15 7.94 -0.05
C ILE A 327 26.73 7.43 1.35
N LEU A 328 27.66 7.38 2.30
CA LEU A 328 27.37 6.92 3.66
C LEU A 328 26.48 7.90 4.45
N SER A 329 26.62 9.21 4.22
CA SER A 329 25.72 10.22 4.79
C SER A 329 24.31 10.08 4.23
N HIS A 330 24.17 9.84 2.92
CA HIS A 330 22.89 9.58 2.27
C HIS A 330 22.18 8.36 2.87
N ILE A 331 22.86 7.19 2.94
CA ILE A 331 22.27 5.97 3.52
C ILE A 331 21.91 6.15 5.01
N CYS A 332 22.66 6.97 5.76
CA CYS A 332 22.37 7.31 7.15
C CYS A 332 21.14 8.23 7.31
N LEU A 333 20.91 9.15 6.36
CA LEU A 333 19.72 10.01 6.31
C LEU A 333 18.49 9.24 5.81
N ASP A 334 18.66 8.39 4.80
CA ASP A 334 17.65 7.47 4.28
C ASP A 334 17.11 6.59 5.41
N TYR A 335 17.97 5.86 6.14
CA TYR A 335 17.53 5.02 7.29
C TYR A 335 16.83 5.82 8.40
N LYS A 336 17.23 7.06 8.66
CA LYS A 336 16.55 7.94 9.63
C LYS A 336 15.19 8.46 9.15
N THR A 337 14.94 8.43 7.84
CA THR A 337 13.70 8.89 7.20
C THR A 337 12.88 7.76 6.57
N GLU A 338 13.34 6.51 6.66
CA GLU A 338 12.71 5.29 6.13
C GLU A 338 11.26 5.15 6.64
N GLY A 339 11.01 5.45 7.92
CA GLY A 339 9.66 5.49 8.51
C GLY A 339 8.74 6.63 8.00
N LEU A 340 9.27 7.59 7.25
CA LEU A 340 8.51 8.62 6.54
C LEU A 340 8.25 8.22 5.07
N LYS A 341 9.09 7.37 4.47
CA LYS A 341 8.96 6.88 3.09
C LYS A 341 7.83 5.84 2.97
N GLN A 342 6.59 6.27 3.20
CA GLN A 342 5.38 5.45 3.25
C GLN A 342 4.86 5.01 1.88
N GLN A 343 5.55 5.32 0.78
CA GLN A 343 5.08 5.10 -0.59
C GLN A 343 4.79 3.61 -0.88
N ASP A 344 5.61 2.68 -0.40
CA ASP A 344 5.35 1.24 -0.54
C ASP A 344 4.06 0.82 0.20
N THR A 345 3.81 1.38 1.38
CA THR A 345 2.58 1.14 2.15
C THR A 345 1.35 1.71 1.44
N LEU A 346 1.47 2.88 0.80
CA LEU A 346 0.40 3.48 0.00
C LEU A 346 0.17 2.72 -1.32
N ASN A 347 1.20 2.12 -1.91
CA ASN A 347 1.11 1.30 -3.12
C ASN A 347 0.43 -0.06 -2.88
N CYS A 348 0.47 -0.58 -1.65
CA CYS A 348 -0.36 -1.71 -1.25
C CYS A 348 -1.87 -1.39 -1.14
N LEU A 349 -2.27 -0.11 -1.18
CA LEU A 349 -3.68 0.29 -1.07
C LEU A 349 -4.36 0.37 -2.44
N PRO A 350 -5.62 -0.10 -2.58
CA PRO A 350 -6.42 0.11 -3.79
C PRO A 350 -6.49 1.58 -4.21
N LYS A 351 -6.39 1.87 -5.51
CA LYS A 351 -6.33 3.25 -6.05
C LYS A 351 -7.42 4.19 -5.52
N ALA A 352 -8.63 3.70 -5.27
CA ALA A 352 -9.72 4.50 -4.69
C ALA A 352 -9.42 4.98 -3.24
N ILE A 353 -8.78 4.14 -2.42
CA ILE A 353 -8.35 4.51 -1.06
C ILE A 353 -7.16 5.46 -1.14
N ARG A 354 -6.16 5.16 -2.00
CA ARG A 354 -4.99 6.03 -2.24
C ARG A 354 -5.41 7.43 -2.67
N ALA A 355 -6.32 7.54 -3.65
CA ALA A 355 -6.89 8.82 -4.10
C ALA A 355 -7.69 9.54 -3.02
N SER A 356 -8.44 8.82 -2.17
CA SER A 356 -9.15 9.44 -1.04
C SER A 356 -8.20 9.99 0.03
N ILE A 357 -7.03 9.38 0.23
CA ILE A 357 -5.97 9.87 1.12
C ILE A 357 -5.33 11.12 0.49
N SER A 358 -4.88 11.05 -0.76
CA SER A 358 -4.29 12.21 -1.46
C SER A 358 -5.24 13.41 -1.50
N ARG A 359 -6.54 13.17 -1.74
CA ARG A 359 -7.59 14.20 -1.69
C ARG A 359 -7.73 14.83 -0.29
N HIS A 360 -7.58 14.08 0.78
CA HIS A 360 -7.70 14.65 2.13
C HIS A 360 -6.46 15.46 2.53
N LEU A 361 -5.26 14.99 2.16
CA LEU A 361 -4.00 15.60 2.58
C LEU A 361 -3.58 16.78 1.70
N PHE A 362 -3.69 16.66 0.38
CA PHE A 362 -2.97 17.54 -0.56
C PHE A 362 -3.87 18.52 -1.31
N TYR A 363 -5.17 18.28 -1.39
CA TYR A 363 -6.13 19.15 -2.08
C TYR A 363 -6.01 20.65 -1.73
N PRO A 364 -5.99 21.08 -0.45
CA PRO A 364 -5.87 22.52 -0.12
C PRO A 364 -4.52 23.12 -0.48
N ILE A 365 -3.47 22.30 -0.67
CA ILE A 365 -2.15 22.76 -1.11
C ILE A 365 -2.19 22.98 -2.63
N VAL A 366 -2.56 21.96 -3.38
CA VAL A 366 -2.59 21.96 -4.86
C VAL A 366 -3.54 23.03 -5.40
N GLN A 367 -4.66 23.31 -4.71
CA GLN A 367 -5.58 24.42 -5.05
C GLN A 367 -4.91 25.82 -5.06
N ASN A 368 -3.90 26.03 -4.22
CA ASN A 368 -3.26 27.33 -4.03
C ASN A 368 -1.98 27.52 -4.88
N VAL A 369 -1.44 26.45 -5.46
CA VAL A 369 -0.27 26.48 -6.35
C VAL A 369 -0.54 27.36 -7.57
N HIS A 370 0.43 28.20 -7.93
CA HIS A 370 0.31 29.21 -8.99
C HIS A 370 -0.32 28.71 -10.30
N LEU A 371 0.04 27.50 -10.76
CA LEU A 371 -0.42 26.91 -12.01
C LEU A 371 -1.92 26.56 -11.98
N PHE A 372 -2.45 26.17 -10.81
CA PHE A 372 -3.77 25.55 -10.69
C PHE A 372 -4.87 26.47 -10.12
N ARG A 373 -4.58 27.76 -9.92
CA ARG A 373 -5.57 28.74 -9.44
C ARG A 373 -6.69 28.94 -10.46
N GLY A 374 -7.94 28.88 -9.99
CA GLY A 374 -9.15 29.11 -10.79
C GLY A 374 -9.69 27.89 -11.55
N ILE A 375 -9.11 26.70 -11.36
CA ILE A 375 -9.52 25.45 -12.01
C ILE A 375 -10.77 24.84 -11.35
N SER A 376 -11.57 24.11 -12.13
CA SER A 376 -12.72 23.34 -11.66
C SER A 376 -12.37 22.35 -10.56
N HIS A 377 -13.28 22.16 -9.60
CA HIS A 377 -13.09 21.17 -8.54
C HIS A 377 -12.90 19.75 -9.09
N GLU A 378 -13.55 19.40 -10.21
CA GLU A 378 -13.47 18.08 -10.83
C GLU A 378 -12.10 17.79 -11.44
N CYS A 379 -11.56 18.73 -12.25
CA CYS A 379 -10.20 18.62 -12.79
C CYS A 379 -9.17 18.58 -11.65
N LEU A 380 -9.33 19.40 -10.60
CA LEU A 380 -8.43 19.39 -9.45
C LEU A 380 -8.50 18.08 -8.64
N PHE A 381 -9.67 17.42 -8.53
CA PHE A 381 -9.75 16.07 -7.96
C PHE A 381 -9.05 15.02 -8.82
N GLN A 382 -9.10 15.15 -10.15
CA GLN A 382 -8.39 14.27 -11.08
C GLN A 382 -6.86 14.43 -10.94
N LEU A 383 -6.36 15.67 -10.92
CA LEU A 383 -4.95 15.99 -10.68
C LEU A 383 -4.44 15.36 -9.36
N VAL A 384 -5.13 15.64 -8.25
CA VAL A 384 -4.73 15.16 -6.91
C VAL A 384 -4.85 13.62 -6.76
N SER A 385 -5.60 12.94 -7.63
CA SER A 385 -5.73 11.48 -7.62
C SER A 385 -4.63 10.73 -8.38
N GLU A 386 -3.92 11.42 -9.29
CA GLU A 386 -2.74 10.89 -9.99
C GLU A 386 -1.41 11.39 -9.39
N MET A 387 -1.45 12.31 -8.41
CA MET A 387 -0.28 12.77 -7.66
C MET A 387 0.19 11.74 -6.62
N GLU A 388 1.50 11.55 -6.54
CA GLU A 388 2.17 10.67 -5.58
C GLU A 388 3.01 11.50 -4.60
N ALA A 389 3.05 11.09 -3.32
CA ALA A 389 3.66 11.87 -2.25
C ALA A 389 4.94 11.21 -1.75
N GLU A 390 6.07 11.90 -1.93
CA GLU A 390 7.39 11.38 -1.65
C GLU A 390 8.12 12.24 -0.60
N TYR A 391 9.02 11.62 0.16
CA TYR A 391 9.80 12.25 1.21
C TYR A 391 11.29 12.16 0.88
N PHE A 392 11.91 13.32 0.71
CA PHE A 392 13.31 13.47 0.36
C PHE A 392 14.10 13.92 1.61
N PRO A 393 15.07 13.14 2.13
CA PRO A 393 16.08 13.64 3.07
C PRO A 393 16.80 14.92 2.58
N PRO A 394 17.44 15.68 3.49
CA PRO A 394 18.17 16.89 3.14
C PRO A 394 19.43 16.59 2.32
N LYS A 395 19.77 17.51 1.41
CA LYS A 395 20.87 17.46 0.43
C LYS A 395 20.69 16.44 -0.70
N GLU A 396 19.49 15.87 -0.83
CA GLU A 396 19.11 15.04 -1.97
C GLU A 396 18.75 15.92 -3.18
N VAL A 397 19.19 15.51 -4.37
CA VAL A 397 18.92 16.23 -5.62
C VAL A 397 17.65 15.64 -6.26
N VAL A 398 16.64 16.47 -6.45
CA VAL A 398 15.30 16.08 -6.96
C VAL A 398 15.23 16.17 -8.48
N ILE A 399 16.01 17.08 -9.08
CA ILE A 399 16.14 17.31 -10.52
C ILE A 399 17.58 17.77 -10.80
N LEU A 400 18.21 17.29 -11.88
CA LEU A 400 19.50 17.77 -12.37
C LEU A 400 19.33 18.82 -13.50
N GLN A 401 20.22 19.80 -13.54
CA GLN A 401 20.30 20.73 -14.66
C GLN A 401 20.61 19.98 -15.98
N ASN A 402 19.94 20.39 -17.06
CA ASN A 402 19.93 19.75 -18.38
C ASN A 402 19.30 18.34 -18.44
N GLU A 403 18.66 17.87 -17.36
CA GLU A 403 17.91 16.61 -17.37
C GLU A 403 16.65 16.71 -18.26
N THR A 404 16.24 15.59 -18.87
CA THR A 404 15.01 15.53 -19.65
C THR A 404 13.77 15.57 -18.74
N PRO A 405 12.76 16.41 -19.03
CA PRO A 405 11.64 16.62 -18.12
C PRO A 405 10.66 15.44 -18.12
N THR A 406 10.68 14.65 -17.05
CA THR A 406 9.76 13.53 -16.83
C THR A 406 8.56 13.91 -15.97
N ASN A 407 8.82 14.60 -14.86
CA ASN A 407 7.84 14.91 -13.82
C ASN A 407 7.85 16.40 -13.47
N LEU A 408 6.72 16.89 -12.94
CA LEU A 408 6.64 18.13 -12.18
C LEU A 408 6.58 17.83 -10.68
N TYR A 409 6.93 18.82 -9.87
CA TYR A 409 7.01 18.67 -8.43
C TYR A 409 6.35 19.85 -7.69
N ILE A 410 5.63 19.56 -6.61
CA ILE A 410 5.00 20.56 -5.73
C ILE A 410 5.53 20.36 -4.31
N LEU A 411 6.09 21.40 -3.71
CA LEU A 411 6.66 21.35 -2.39
C LEU A 411 5.57 21.49 -1.32
N VAL A 412 5.30 20.42 -0.57
CA VAL A 412 4.32 20.40 0.53
C VAL A 412 4.92 20.96 1.81
N SER A 413 6.13 20.53 2.17
CA SER A 413 6.86 21.01 3.35
C SER A 413 8.37 20.82 3.18
N GLY A 414 9.16 21.54 3.98
CA GLY A 414 10.60 21.68 3.76
C GLY A 414 10.93 22.81 2.79
N ALA A 415 12.15 22.79 2.24
CA ALA A 415 12.63 23.79 1.29
C ALA A 415 13.70 23.21 0.33
N VAL A 416 13.73 23.74 -0.89
CA VAL A 416 14.58 23.26 -1.99
C VAL A 416 15.37 24.44 -2.55
N ASP A 417 16.70 24.37 -2.52
CA ASP A 417 17.57 25.36 -3.16
C ASP A 417 17.66 25.10 -4.66
N ILE A 418 17.65 26.18 -5.44
CA ILE A 418 17.70 26.20 -6.90
C ILE A 418 19.11 26.61 -7.30
N ILE A 419 19.86 25.69 -7.90
CA ILE A 419 21.29 25.82 -8.17
C ILE A 419 21.53 25.89 -9.68
N ALA A 420 22.33 26.85 -10.11
CA ALA A 420 22.82 26.95 -11.48
C ALA A 420 24.33 26.67 -11.56
N ASN A 421 24.69 25.79 -12.49
CA ASN A 421 26.07 25.57 -12.93
C ASN A 421 26.45 26.66 -13.94
N ASN A 422 27.35 27.56 -13.55
CA ASN A 422 27.85 28.64 -14.40
C ASN A 422 29.03 28.18 -15.28
N ASP A 423 28.84 27.11 -16.07
CA ASP A 423 29.85 26.50 -16.94
C ASP A 423 30.30 27.38 -18.14
N GLY A 424 30.01 28.70 -18.11
CA GLY A 424 30.06 29.58 -19.29
C GLY A 424 30.95 30.83 -19.25
N GLN A 425 31.35 31.38 -18.08
CA GLN A 425 32.03 32.70 -18.05
C GLN A 425 33.25 32.87 -17.11
N ASP A 426 33.34 32.20 -15.96
CA ASP A 426 34.35 32.56 -14.93
C ASP A 426 35.72 31.85 -15.01
N GLN A 427 36.01 31.07 -16.05
CA GLN A 427 37.30 30.35 -16.20
C GLN A 427 38.55 31.24 -16.39
N VAL A 428 38.43 32.57 -16.28
CA VAL A 428 39.54 33.53 -16.42
C VAL A 428 40.01 34.10 -15.09
N LYS A 429 39.29 33.91 -13.97
CA LYS A 429 39.67 34.44 -12.65
C LYS A 429 39.33 33.51 -11.48
N ASN A 430 40.27 32.63 -11.14
CA ASN A 430 40.76 32.34 -9.77
C ASN A 430 41.53 31.00 -9.76
N GLN A 431 42.83 31.05 -10.05
CA GLN A 431 43.67 29.85 -10.19
C GLN A 431 44.12 29.24 -8.83
N GLU A 432 43.26 29.25 -7.81
CA GLU A 432 43.59 28.64 -6.49
C GLU A 432 42.40 28.07 -5.69
N THR A 433 41.26 27.74 -6.34
CA THR A 433 40.28 26.78 -5.78
C THR A 433 39.57 26.03 -6.90
N ASN A 434 39.79 24.71 -7.02
CA ASN A 434 39.00 23.84 -7.89
C ASN A 434 37.66 23.46 -7.22
N LEU A 435 36.84 24.46 -6.95
CA LEU A 435 35.43 24.28 -6.56
C LEU A 435 34.58 24.72 -7.75
N THR A 436 33.68 23.85 -8.21
CA THR A 436 32.61 24.25 -9.13
C THR A 436 31.81 25.35 -8.45
N SER A 437 31.72 26.53 -9.06
CA SER A 437 31.02 27.70 -8.51
C SER A 437 29.51 27.56 -8.69
N GLU A 438 28.96 26.52 -8.06
CA GLU A 438 27.52 26.28 -7.90
C GLU A 438 26.90 27.50 -7.22
N SER A 439 26.07 28.24 -7.96
CA SER A 439 25.41 29.43 -7.46
C SER A 439 23.96 29.12 -7.10
N ILE A 440 23.58 29.41 -5.85
CA ILE A 440 22.18 29.33 -5.42
C ILE A 440 21.46 30.54 -6.00
N VAL A 441 20.65 30.32 -7.03
CA VAL A 441 19.88 31.34 -7.77
C VAL A 441 18.59 31.68 -7.03
N GLY A 442 18.04 30.74 -6.27
CA GLY A 442 16.81 30.93 -5.49
C GLY A 442 16.54 29.77 -4.55
N LYS A 443 15.42 29.85 -3.82
CA LYS A 443 14.97 28.83 -2.87
C LYS A 443 13.46 28.70 -2.93
N ALA A 444 12.98 27.51 -3.30
CA ALA A 444 11.56 27.19 -3.32
C ALA A 444 11.06 26.81 -1.92
N VAL A 445 9.85 27.28 -1.58
CA VAL A 445 9.20 27.10 -0.28
C VAL A 445 7.86 26.35 -0.36
N SER A 446 7.31 25.94 0.78
CA SER A 446 6.01 25.25 0.87
C SER A 446 4.90 25.99 0.12
N GLY A 447 4.16 25.25 -0.72
CA GLY A 447 3.11 25.78 -1.61
C GLY A 447 3.60 26.14 -3.03
N GLU A 448 4.91 26.12 -3.28
CA GLU A 448 5.47 26.36 -4.61
C GLU A 448 5.64 25.07 -5.43
N MET A 449 5.89 25.25 -6.73
CA MET A 449 6.01 24.19 -7.73
C MET A 449 7.19 24.50 -8.63
N PHE A 450 7.91 23.43 -9.00
CA PHE A 450 9.09 23.45 -9.85
C PHE A 450 9.11 22.28 -10.84
N GLY A 451 9.95 22.40 -11.87
CA GLY A 451 10.05 21.44 -12.98
C GLY A 451 8.97 21.58 -14.07
N GLU A 452 7.94 22.40 -13.85
CA GLU A 452 6.81 22.59 -14.76
C GLU A 452 7.21 23.25 -16.08
N THR A 453 8.23 24.12 -16.07
CA THR A 453 8.79 24.72 -17.30
C THR A 453 9.27 23.66 -18.27
N GLY A 454 10.00 22.65 -17.78
CA GLY A 454 10.46 21.55 -18.61
C GLY A 454 9.29 20.72 -19.16
N VAL A 455 8.34 20.34 -18.31
CA VAL A 455 7.17 19.54 -18.70
C VAL A 455 6.27 20.26 -19.73
N LEU A 456 6.04 21.57 -19.57
CA LEU A 456 5.11 22.33 -20.43
C LEU A 456 5.74 22.84 -21.72
N TYR A 457 7.06 23.07 -21.76
CA TYR A 457 7.78 23.42 -23.01
C TYR A 457 8.47 22.23 -23.70
N ASN A 458 8.53 21.05 -23.07
CA ASN A 458 9.35 19.92 -23.49
C ASN A 458 10.84 20.32 -23.68
N THR A 459 11.39 21.04 -22.71
CA THR A 459 12.78 21.53 -22.70
C THR A 459 13.57 20.94 -21.53
N PRO A 460 14.89 20.72 -21.66
CA PRO A 460 15.74 20.30 -20.55
C PRO A 460 15.61 21.22 -19.33
N GLN A 461 15.73 20.66 -18.13
CA GLN A 461 15.50 21.41 -16.89
C GLN A 461 16.60 22.49 -16.69
N PRO A 462 16.24 23.76 -16.45
CA PRO A 462 17.20 24.88 -16.49
C PRO A 462 18.13 24.96 -15.27
N PHE A 463 17.78 24.30 -14.17
CA PHE A 463 18.49 24.36 -12.89
C PHE A 463 18.51 22.99 -12.21
N THR A 464 19.48 22.80 -11.32
CA THR A 464 19.50 21.67 -10.36
C THR A 464 18.68 22.06 -9.14
N PHE A 465 17.88 21.13 -8.61
CA PHE A 465 17.02 21.36 -7.44
C PHE A 465 17.45 20.43 -6.29
N GLN A 466 17.92 20.98 -5.18
CA GLN A 466 18.43 20.22 -4.04
C GLN A 466 17.69 20.55 -2.74
N THR A 467 17.27 19.54 -1.97
CA THR A 467 16.63 19.75 -0.66
C THR A 467 17.60 20.36 0.36
N THR A 468 17.17 21.32 1.18
CA THR A 468 17.97 21.77 2.35
C THR A 468 17.54 21.10 3.64
N GLU A 469 16.27 20.73 3.73
CA GLU A 469 15.62 20.13 4.89
C GLU A 469 14.87 18.86 4.44
N ILE A 470 14.40 18.04 5.40
CA ILE A 470 13.53 16.90 5.06
C ILE A 470 12.29 17.48 4.39
N SER A 471 12.10 17.16 3.10
CA SER A 471 11.11 17.82 2.26
C SER A 471 10.05 16.82 1.80
N GLN A 472 8.78 17.16 1.99
CA GLN A 472 7.67 16.41 1.42
C GLN A 472 7.30 17.04 0.07
N ILE A 473 7.31 16.24 -0.98
CA ILE A 473 7.15 16.70 -2.36
C ILE A 473 6.11 15.83 -3.05
N LEU A 474 5.15 16.44 -3.74
CA LEU A 474 4.21 15.74 -4.61
C LEU A 474 4.81 15.65 -6.00
N ARG A 475 5.03 14.43 -6.49
CA ARG A 475 5.41 14.15 -7.87
C ARG A 475 4.15 13.97 -8.71
N MET A 476 4.17 14.49 -9.93
CA MET A 476 3.18 14.17 -10.95
C MET A 476 3.88 13.94 -12.31
N ASP A 477 3.54 12.84 -12.96
CA ASP A 477 3.99 12.51 -14.32
C ASP A 477 3.50 13.56 -15.34
N GLY A 478 4.44 14.07 -16.14
CA GLY A 478 4.15 15.06 -17.17
C GLY A 478 3.19 14.56 -18.26
N SER A 479 3.25 13.27 -18.63
CA SER A 479 2.33 12.71 -19.62
C SER A 479 0.88 12.68 -19.10
N SER A 480 0.71 12.39 -17.81
CA SER A 480 -0.58 12.42 -17.11
C SER A 480 -1.10 13.84 -16.93
N LEU A 481 -0.25 14.84 -16.67
CA LEU A 481 -0.69 16.23 -16.68
C LEU A 481 -1.21 16.63 -18.07
N LEU A 482 -0.42 16.40 -19.13
CA LEU A 482 -0.81 16.77 -20.49
C LEU A 482 -2.12 16.07 -20.91
N ARG A 483 -2.29 14.79 -20.57
CA ARG A 483 -3.56 14.05 -20.77
C ARG A 483 -4.75 14.70 -20.04
N ILE A 484 -4.57 15.19 -18.81
CA ILE A 484 -5.63 15.87 -18.05
C ILE A 484 -5.94 17.26 -18.66
N ILE A 485 -4.91 18.02 -19.06
CA ILE A 485 -5.05 19.30 -19.79
C ILE A 485 -5.86 19.12 -21.09
N HIS A 486 -5.54 18.10 -21.89
CA HIS A 486 -6.25 17.81 -23.13
C HIS A 486 -7.69 17.30 -22.92
N THR A 487 -7.95 16.60 -21.80
CA THR A 487 -9.31 16.14 -21.46
C THR A 487 -10.18 17.32 -21.02
N ASN A 488 -9.68 18.14 -20.09
CA ASN A 488 -10.42 19.23 -19.46
C ASN A 488 -10.10 20.56 -20.13
N THR A 489 -10.43 20.70 -21.43
CA THR A 489 -9.99 21.81 -22.30
C THR A 489 -10.21 23.23 -21.75
N GLN A 490 -11.27 23.47 -20.97
CA GLN A 490 -11.52 24.77 -20.32
C GLN A 490 -10.50 25.05 -19.21
N ASP A 491 -10.27 24.09 -18.32
CA ASP A 491 -9.25 24.17 -17.26
C ASP A 491 -7.83 24.20 -17.85
N GLY A 492 -7.60 23.47 -18.95
CA GLY A 492 -6.33 23.48 -19.68
C GLY A 492 -5.95 24.87 -20.20
N PHE A 493 -6.92 25.68 -20.61
CA PHE A 493 -6.68 27.09 -20.96
C PHE A 493 -6.30 27.94 -19.74
N ILE A 494 -6.92 27.70 -18.58
CA ILE A 494 -6.60 28.39 -17.32
C ILE A 494 -5.18 28.04 -16.87
N ILE A 495 -4.80 26.75 -16.89
CA ILE A 495 -3.43 26.25 -16.63
C ILE A 495 -2.41 26.99 -17.50
N MET A 496 -2.63 27.00 -18.82
CA MET A 496 -1.68 27.57 -19.76
C MET A 496 -1.59 29.11 -19.65
N ASN A 497 -2.70 29.78 -19.31
CA ASN A 497 -2.69 31.21 -19.01
C ASN A 497 -1.95 31.53 -17.70
N ASN A 498 -2.16 30.75 -16.63
CA ASN A 498 -1.44 30.91 -15.37
C ASN A 498 0.08 30.75 -15.56
N PHE A 499 0.50 29.74 -16.33
CA PHE A 499 1.89 29.53 -16.71
C PHE A 499 2.47 30.72 -17.50
N TYR A 500 1.74 31.20 -18.52
CA TYR A 500 2.14 32.36 -19.32
C TYR A 500 2.29 33.65 -18.49
N MET A 501 1.46 33.85 -17.46
CA MET A 501 1.59 35.00 -16.56
C MET A 501 2.83 34.90 -15.65
N LYS A 502 3.22 33.69 -15.20
CA LYS A 502 4.49 33.49 -14.44
C LYS A 502 5.70 33.92 -15.26
N LEU A 503 5.75 33.49 -16.53
CA LEU A 503 6.86 33.81 -17.45
C LEU A 503 6.95 35.33 -17.70
N LYS A 504 5.82 36.02 -17.84
CA LYS A 504 5.78 37.50 -17.91
C LYS A 504 6.32 38.20 -16.67
N GLY A 505 6.14 37.62 -15.48
CA GLY A 505 6.74 38.15 -14.25
C GLY A 505 8.26 38.13 -14.32
N LEU A 506 8.83 36.98 -14.73
CA LEU A 506 10.28 36.79 -14.89
C LEU A 506 10.87 37.72 -15.98
N ASP A 507 10.16 37.98 -17.07
CA ASP A 507 10.56 38.97 -18.08
C ASP A 507 10.65 40.40 -17.48
N ILE A 508 9.71 40.77 -16.58
CA ILE A 508 9.64 42.12 -16.02
C ILE A 508 10.78 42.37 -15.02
N GLU A 509 11.10 41.40 -14.16
CA GLU A 509 12.19 41.53 -13.17
C GLU A 509 13.56 41.61 -13.86
N ASN A 510 13.80 40.81 -14.90
CA ASN A 510 15.06 40.83 -15.65
C ASN A 510 15.31 42.14 -16.41
N PHE A 511 14.28 42.94 -16.71
CA PHE A 511 14.44 44.27 -17.31
C PHE A 511 14.78 45.39 -16.29
N GLY A 512 14.80 45.09 -14.99
CA GLY A 512 15.20 46.05 -13.95
C GLY A 512 16.70 46.38 -13.91
N HIS A 513 17.57 45.45 -14.31
CA HIS A 513 19.03 45.59 -14.18
C HIS A 513 19.83 45.11 -15.40
N ALA A 514 19.47 45.59 -16.60
CA ALA A 514 20.26 45.39 -17.83
C ALA A 514 20.61 46.72 -18.53
N SER A 515 21.85 47.20 -18.33
CA SER A 515 22.38 48.38 -19.03
C SER A 515 22.42 48.16 -20.54
N ARG A 516 22.00 49.17 -21.32
CA ARG A 516 22.00 49.12 -22.79
C ARG A 516 23.41 48.78 -23.33
N PRO A 517 23.56 47.79 -24.24
CA PRO A 517 24.79 47.66 -25.01
C PRO A 517 24.91 48.84 -25.98
N ASN A 518 26.03 49.57 -25.89
CA ASN A 518 26.31 50.70 -26.78
C ASN A 518 26.55 50.21 -28.22
N ASN A 519 25.89 50.83 -29.19
CA ASN A 519 26.13 50.57 -30.61
C ASN A 519 26.55 51.90 -31.29
N PRO A 520 27.79 52.02 -31.81
CA PRO A 520 28.38 53.33 -32.13
C PRO A 520 27.98 53.84 -33.52
N ALA A 521 26.93 54.65 -33.58
CA ALA A 521 26.57 55.44 -34.77
C ALA A 521 25.93 56.79 -34.36
N LEU A 522 26.05 57.79 -35.25
CA LEU A 522 25.50 59.15 -35.14
C LEU A 522 26.03 60.02 -33.98
N VAL A 523 27.13 60.72 -34.26
CA VAL A 523 27.52 61.95 -33.57
C VAL A 523 26.84 63.14 -34.25
N SER A 524 26.07 63.94 -33.49
CA SER A 524 25.75 65.34 -33.80
C SER A 524 25.24 66.06 -32.54
N MET A 525 25.37 67.39 -32.56
CA MET A 525 24.96 68.39 -31.56
C MET A 525 23.48 68.25 -31.10
N GLU A 526 23.02 68.82 -29.97
CA GLU A 526 23.35 70.16 -29.44
C GLU A 526 23.13 70.33 -27.91
N ASN A 527 23.39 71.52 -27.37
CA ASN A 527 23.50 71.81 -25.92
C ASN A 527 22.23 72.36 -25.27
N ALA A 528 22.05 72.13 -23.95
CA ALA A 528 21.50 73.12 -23.02
C ALA A 528 21.83 72.83 -21.53
N SER A 529 22.03 73.91 -20.76
CA SER A 529 22.09 74.01 -19.29
C SER A 529 20.83 73.43 -18.60
N GLY A 530 20.75 73.11 -17.29
CA GLY A 530 21.60 73.27 -16.09
C GLY A 530 20.82 72.60 -14.91
N ASP A 531 21.15 72.70 -13.62
CA ASP A 531 22.18 73.43 -12.87
C ASP A 531 22.48 72.66 -11.54
N LEU A 532 23.38 73.16 -10.68
CA LEU A 532 24.00 72.43 -9.57
C LEU A 532 23.42 72.79 -8.18
N ARG A 533 23.15 71.80 -7.28
CA ARG A 533 23.61 71.73 -5.84
C ARG A 533 22.81 70.80 -4.87
N ASN A 534 23.59 70.01 -4.13
CA ASN A 534 23.56 69.72 -2.66
C ASN A 534 22.31 69.17 -1.92
N TYR A 535 22.43 67.90 -1.45
CA TYR A 535 22.62 67.43 -0.04
C TYR A 535 21.92 68.15 1.16
N PRO A 536 21.67 67.47 2.33
CA PRO A 536 22.11 66.12 2.76
C PRO A 536 21.02 65.20 3.41
N ASN A 537 21.46 64.05 3.94
CA ASN A 537 20.69 63.02 4.66
C ASN A 537 20.12 63.48 6.04
N ALA A 538 19.14 62.72 6.56
CA ALA A 538 18.96 62.46 8.00
C ALA A 538 18.26 61.09 8.23
N ASP A 539 18.49 60.48 9.40
CA ASP A 539 18.29 59.05 9.67
C ASP A 539 16.90 58.60 10.20
N GLN A 540 16.67 57.29 10.08
CA GLN A 540 15.99 56.35 11.00
C GLN A 540 14.99 56.85 12.06
N VAL A 541 13.86 56.14 12.20
CA VAL A 541 13.49 55.44 13.45
C VAL A 541 12.39 54.38 13.22
N THR A 542 12.34 53.36 14.06
CA THR A 542 11.40 52.22 14.01
C THR A 542 10.04 52.49 14.67
N ARG A 543 8.98 51.81 14.17
CA ARG A 543 7.96 51.09 14.98
C ARG A 543 6.84 50.41 14.15
N GLU A 544 6.54 49.16 14.53
CA GLU A 544 5.20 48.54 14.48
C GLU A 544 4.22 49.35 15.37
N PRO A 545 2.91 49.45 15.06
CA PRO A 545 1.97 48.42 15.58
C PRO A 545 0.72 48.15 14.72
N SER A 546 -0.16 47.29 15.25
CA SER A 546 -1.42 46.81 14.69
C SER A 546 -2.69 47.54 15.17
N ASP A 547 -3.82 47.18 14.53
CA ASP A 547 -5.22 47.23 15.01
C ASP A 547 -6.04 48.55 14.99
N ILE A 548 -7.37 48.37 14.89
CA ILE A 548 -8.48 49.33 15.15
C ILE A 548 -8.71 50.38 14.01
N ASP A 549 -9.94 50.72 13.54
CA ASP A 549 -11.31 50.59 14.12
C ASP A 549 -12.44 50.21 13.11
N TYR A 550 -13.67 50.09 13.63
CA TYR A 550 -14.95 49.74 12.98
C TYR A 550 -15.74 50.92 12.37
N LEU A 551 -16.80 50.59 11.59
CA LEU A 551 -18.17 51.17 11.50
C LEU A 551 -18.73 51.07 10.04
N ASN A 552 -20.02 50.95 9.72
CA ASN A 552 -21.21 50.33 10.35
C ASN A 552 -22.40 50.34 9.33
N SER A 553 -23.37 49.41 9.42
CA SER A 553 -24.64 49.33 8.63
C SER A 553 -24.51 49.26 7.08
N GLY A 554 -25.40 48.65 6.28
CA GLY A 554 -26.76 48.10 6.50
C GLY A 554 -27.83 49.02 5.88
N ASP A 555 -28.69 48.63 4.93
CA ASP A 555 -28.86 47.35 4.17
C ASP A 555 -29.18 47.70 2.67
N ILE A 556 -30.09 47.17 1.82
CA ILE A 556 -31.20 46.19 1.89
C ILE A 556 -31.63 45.70 0.46
N GLU A 557 -32.33 44.55 0.40
CA GLU A 557 -33.26 44.03 -0.64
C GLU A 557 -32.86 43.65 -2.11
N SER A 558 -33.16 42.37 -2.42
CA SER A 558 -33.75 41.74 -3.63
C SER A 558 -33.45 42.17 -5.08
N GLN A 559 -32.88 41.20 -5.83
CA GLN A 559 -33.40 40.52 -7.05
C GLN A 559 -34.30 41.21 -8.12
N GLU A 560 -34.08 40.78 -9.37
CA GLU A 560 -34.92 40.92 -10.60
C GLU A 560 -35.02 42.37 -11.15
N GLU A 561 -34.97 42.66 -12.46
CA GLU A 561 -35.51 41.93 -13.62
C GLU A 561 -34.69 42.05 -14.94
N ILE A 562 -34.87 41.03 -15.80
CA ILE A 562 -35.08 41.05 -17.28
C ILE A 562 -34.00 41.61 -18.25
N ASN A 563 -33.70 40.76 -19.24
CA ASN A 563 -32.86 40.97 -20.42
C ASN A 563 -33.39 42.01 -21.45
N ASN A 564 -32.46 42.52 -22.27
CA ASN A 564 -32.65 42.98 -23.66
C ASN A 564 -33.60 44.20 -23.88
N SER A 565 -33.14 45.29 -24.50
CA SER A 565 -32.65 45.29 -25.89
C SER A 565 -32.28 46.71 -26.37
N ILE A 566 -32.09 46.87 -27.69
CA ILE A 566 -31.98 48.11 -28.48
C ILE A 566 -30.58 48.73 -28.52
N SER A 567 -29.93 48.46 -29.66
CA SER A 567 -28.82 49.23 -30.19
C SER A 567 -29.25 50.64 -30.62
N ASN A 568 -28.37 51.62 -30.45
CA ASN A 568 -28.36 52.79 -31.34
C ASN A 568 -26.94 53.36 -31.51
N LYS A 569 -26.77 54.24 -32.50
CA LYS A 569 -25.47 54.63 -33.07
C LYS A 569 -25.15 56.11 -32.90
N ASN A 570 -23.84 56.40 -32.89
CA ASN A 570 -23.19 57.66 -33.28
C ASN A 570 -23.46 58.88 -32.34
N GLU A 571 -22.60 59.91 -32.28
CA GLU A 571 -21.38 60.23 -33.06
C GLU A 571 -20.35 61.06 -32.27
N MET A 572 -19.07 61.01 -32.69
CA MET A 572 -17.91 61.90 -32.43
C MET A 572 -17.86 62.73 -31.12
N ASN A 573 -16.80 62.68 -30.30
CA ASN A 573 -15.45 62.12 -30.47
C ASN A 573 -14.87 61.73 -29.08
N GLY A 574 -13.64 61.23 -28.87
CA GLY A 574 -12.38 61.33 -29.63
C GLY A 574 -11.49 62.43 -28.99
N ASN A 575 -10.19 62.25 -28.74
CA ASN A 575 -9.23 61.30 -29.34
C ASN A 575 -8.33 60.61 -28.29
N SER A 576 -7.81 59.39 -28.51
CA SER A 576 -8.18 58.39 -29.55
C SER A 576 -7.94 56.92 -29.09
N PRO A 577 -6.99 56.07 -29.57
CA PRO A 577 -6.99 54.62 -29.25
C PRO A 577 -5.85 54.23 -28.26
N ALA A 578 -5.60 52.96 -27.90
CA ALA A 578 -6.15 51.70 -28.39
C ALA A 578 -6.18 50.59 -27.31
N GLU A 579 -7.22 49.77 -27.33
CA GLU A 579 -7.11 48.32 -27.02
C GLU A 579 -7.24 47.56 -28.36
N ASP A 580 -6.14 46.97 -28.85
CA ASP A 580 -6.15 46.18 -30.08
C ASP A 580 -6.83 44.82 -29.83
N GLY A 581 -7.93 44.51 -30.52
CA GLY A 581 -8.63 43.22 -30.48
C GLY A 581 -7.88 42.04 -31.12
N GLN A 582 -6.58 41.89 -30.82
CA GLN A 582 -5.69 40.85 -31.32
C GLN A 582 -5.90 39.53 -30.56
N THR A 583 -6.24 38.46 -31.28
CA THR A 583 -6.26 37.10 -30.71
C THR A 583 -4.84 36.63 -30.34
N ALA A 584 -4.71 35.64 -29.46
CA ALA A 584 -3.40 35.05 -29.12
C ALA A 584 -2.60 34.61 -30.37
N LEU A 585 -3.30 34.12 -31.41
CA LEU A 585 -2.70 33.73 -32.69
C LEU A 585 -2.13 34.95 -33.46
N HIS A 586 -2.78 36.12 -33.41
CA HIS A 586 -2.17 37.35 -33.92
C HIS A 586 -0.89 37.71 -33.17
N VAL A 587 -0.86 37.56 -31.84
CA VAL A 587 0.31 37.91 -31.02
C VAL A 587 1.48 36.96 -31.28
N ALA A 588 1.23 35.65 -31.38
CA ALA A 588 2.22 34.64 -31.75
C ALA A 588 2.82 34.90 -33.14
N VAL A 589 1.97 35.24 -34.13
CA VAL A 589 2.39 35.68 -35.47
C VAL A 589 3.23 36.97 -35.38
N LYS A 590 2.72 38.02 -34.71
CA LYS A 590 3.33 39.36 -34.56
C LYS A 590 4.74 39.31 -33.98
N LYS A 591 5.01 38.30 -33.14
CA LYS A 591 6.30 38.03 -32.49
C LYS A 591 7.18 37.02 -33.24
N GLY A 592 6.64 36.30 -34.22
CA GLY A 592 7.38 35.31 -35.02
C GLY A 592 7.55 33.95 -34.35
N HIS A 593 6.73 33.59 -33.35
CA HIS A 593 6.87 32.36 -32.57
C HIS A 593 6.15 31.18 -33.25
N LEU A 594 6.88 30.41 -34.06
CA LEU A 594 6.33 29.31 -34.89
C LEU A 594 5.58 28.24 -34.09
N GLU A 595 6.22 27.63 -33.09
CA GLU A 595 5.58 26.54 -32.34
C GLU A 595 4.45 27.02 -31.42
N MET A 596 4.47 28.29 -30.98
CA MET A 596 3.31 28.86 -30.28
C MET A 596 2.13 29.10 -31.24
N ALA A 597 2.39 29.46 -32.51
CA ALA A 597 1.35 29.48 -33.53
C ALA A 597 0.83 28.06 -33.83
N ARG A 598 1.70 27.04 -33.86
CA ARG A 598 1.29 25.62 -33.97
C ARG A 598 0.36 25.21 -32.84
N LEU A 599 0.80 25.33 -31.59
CA LEU A 599 0.02 24.89 -30.42
C LEU A 599 -1.34 25.59 -30.33
N LEU A 600 -1.42 26.85 -30.73
CA LEU A 600 -2.70 27.57 -30.81
C LEU A 600 -3.61 27.03 -31.93
N LEU A 601 -3.06 26.64 -33.09
CA LEU A 601 -3.83 26.05 -34.19
C LEU A 601 -4.31 24.63 -33.88
N GLU A 602 -3.45 23.81 -33.28
CA GLU A 602 -3.76 22.46 -32.82
C GLU A 602 -4.76 22.50 -31.64
N GLY A 603 -4.67 23.52 -30.78
CA GLY A 603 -5.67 23.91 -29.78
C GLY A 603 -6.95 24.58 -30.35
N GLY A 604 -7.14 24.57 -31.67
CA GLY A 604 -8.40 24.96 -32.32
C GLY A 604 -8.60 26.46 -32.59
N ALA A 605 -7.59 27.32 -32.42
CA ALA A 605 -7.71 28.76 -32.64
C ALA A 605 -8.23 29.10 -34.05
N ASN A 606 -9.08 30.13 -34.12
CA ASN A 606 -9.71 30.52 -35.39
C ASN A 606 -8.75 31.33 -36.27
N ILE A 607 -8.18 30.64 -37.27
CA ILE A 607 -7.28 31.15 -38.33
C ILE A 607 -7.82 32.42 -39.00
N ASN A 608 -9.15 32.52 -39.16
CA ASN A 608 -9.82 33.55 -39.95
C ASN A 608 -10.51 34.62 -39.09
N LYS A 609 -10.37 34.59 -37.76
CA LYS A 609 -10.86 35.68 -36.90
C LYS A 609 -9.92 36.87 -37.03
N ALA A 610 -10.40 37.94 -37.65
CA ALA A 610 -9.66 39.20 -37.84
C ALA A 610 -9.54 40.02 -36.53
N ASP A 611 -8.55 40.92 -36.48
CA ASP A 611 -8.44 41.99 -35.49
C ASP A 611 -9.33 43.20 -35.84
N VAL A 612 -9.31 44.22 -34.98
CA VAL A 612 -10.09 45.47 -35.14
C VAL A 612 -9.73 46.30 -36.38
N ARG A 613 -8.69 45.95 -37.14
CA ARG A 613 -8.31 46.58 -38.41
C ARG A 613 -8.68 45.73 -39.63
N GLY A 614 -9.32 44.58 -39.41
CA GLY A 614 -9.63 43.61 -40.46
C GLY A 614 -8.44 42.75 -40.89
N CYS A 615 -7.28 42.87 -40.25
CA CYS A 615 -6.16 41.97 -40.49
C CYS A 615 -6.47 40.60 -39.88
N THR A 616 -6.14 39.51 -40.58
CA THR A 616 -6.15 38.16 -40.01
C THR A 616 -4.74 37.76 -39.56
N PRO A 617 -4.57 36.72 -38.72
CA PRO A 617 -3.25 36.16 -38.42
C PRO A 617 -2.49 35.75 -39.71
N LYS A 618 -3.20 35.28 -40.74
CA LYS A 618 -2.64 34.97 -42.06
C LYS A 618 -2.14 36.21 -42.81
N SER A 619 -2.92 37.29 -42.88
CA SER A 619 -2.47 38.53 -43.53
C SER A 619 -1.33 39.20 -42.75
N LEU A 620 -1.32 39.08 -41.42
CA LEU A 620 -0.24 39.60 -40.57
C LEU A 620 1.07 38.83 -40.77
N ALA A 621 1.03 37.49 -40.87
CA ALA A 621 2.19 36.66 -41.18
C ALA A 621 2.77 37.00 -42.57
N GLN A 622 1.89 37.22 -43.55
CA GLN A 622 2.26 37.66 -44.89
C GLN A 622 2.88 39.08 -44.89
N GLN A 623 2.30 40.02 -44.15
CA GLN A 623 2.79 41.40 -44.04
C GLN A 623 4.16 41.50 -43.35
N GLN A 624 4.43 40.61 -42.38
CA GLN A 624 5.75 40.49 -41.73
C GLN A 624 6.76 39.62 -42.51
N GLY A 625 6.35 39.01 -43.64
CA GLY A 625 7.22 38.15 -44.46
C GLY A 625 7.64 36.83 -43.81
N ASN A 626 7.01 36.43 -42.70
CA ASN A 626 7.39 35.24 -41.94
C ASN A 626 6.82 33.96 -42.59
N LYS A 627 7.51 33.49 -43.63
CA LYS A 627 7.12 32.34 -44.46
C LYS A 627 6.76 31.10 -43.62
N SER A 628 7.60 30.72 -42.67
CA SER A 628 7.40 29.52 -41.85
C SER A 628 6.03 29.52 -41.14
N ILE A 629 5.60 30.68 -40.62
CA ILE A 629 4.29 30.82 -39.96
C ILE A 629 3.16 30.92 -40.98
N TYR A 630 3.38 31.60 -42.11
CA TYR A 630 2.40 31.67 -43.20
C TYR A 630 2.10 30.28 -43.79
N ASP A 631 3.14 29.47 -44.04
CA ASP A 631 3.03 28.12 -44.57
C ASP A 631 2.41 27.15 -43.55
N LEU A 632 2.73 27.30 -42.26
CA LEU A 632 2.04 26.61 -41.15
C LEU A 632 0.53 26.89 -41.16
N LEU A 633 0.14 28.17 -41.19
CA LEU A 633 -1.27 28.61 -41.23
C LEU A 633 -1.99 28.05 -42.48
N LEU A 634 -1.34 28.12 -43.65
CA LEU A 634 -1.88 27.61 -44.91
C LEU A 634 -2.07 26.08 -44.88
N SER A 635 -1.13 25.34 -44.27
CA SER A 635 -1.25 23.88 -44.09
C SER A 635 -2.44 23.48 -43.20
N HIS A 636 -2.83 24.35 -42.26
CA HIS A 636 -3.89 24.10 -41.29
C HIS A 636 -5.26 24.55 -41.82
N GLU A 637 -5.30 25.53 -42.72
CA GLU A 637 -6.47 25.93 -43.49
C GLU A 637 -6.83 24.88 -44.54
N ASN A 638 -5.86 24.39 -45.32
CA ASN A 638 -6.09 23.37 -46.35
C ASN A 638 -6.67 22.07 -45.76
N ARG A 639 -6.09 21.57 -44.66
CA ARG A 639 -6.61 20.40 -43.91
C ARG A 639 -8.05 20.57 -43.41
N ARG A 640 -8.53 21.81 -43.25
CA ARG A 640 -9.91 22.12 -42.82
C ARG A 640 -10.90 22.19 -44.00
N ASN A 641 -10.41 22.37 -45.23
CA ASN A 641 -11.23 22.54 -46.43
C ASN A 641 -11.61 21.22 -47.11
N GLU A 642 -10.86 20.14 -46.88
CA GLU A 642 -11.13 18.81 -47.47
C GLU A 642 -12.39 18.12 -46.89
N HIS A 643 -12.87 18.56 -45.73
CA HIS A 643 -14.00 17.96 -45.01
C HIS A 643 -15.35 18.67 -45.26
N LYS A 644 -15.68 18.99 -46.52
CA LYS A 644 -16.99 19.59 -46.86
C LYS A 644 -17.56 19.18 -48.22
N ILE A 645 -18.14 17.98 -48.29
CA ILE A 645 -19.03 17.55 -49.39
C ILE A 645 -20.25 16.85 -48.80
N GLU A 646 -21.45 17.39 -49.05
CA GLU A 646 -22.72 16.68 -48.85
C GLU A 646 -23.63 16.83 -50.09
N PHE A 647 -23.77 15.71 -50.81
CA PHE A 647 -25.02 15.14 -51.35
C PHE A 647 -26.15 16.06 -51.91
N ILE A 648 -26.44 15.97 -53.23
CA ILE A 648 -27.61 15.26 -53.80
C ILE A 648 -27.69 15.31 -55.36
N GLN A 649 -28.11 14.16 -55.90
CA GLN A 649 -28.63 13.71 -57.22
C GLN A 649 -29.12 14.74 -58.28
N PRO A 650 -29.14 14.37 -59.59
CA PRO A 650 -30.32 13.67 -60.16
C PRO A 650 -30.01 12.48 -61.13
N GLU A 651 -31.06 11.82 -61.61
CA GLU A 651 -31.06 10.60 -62.46
C GLU A 651 -31.01 10.90 -63.98
N THR A 652 -30.68 9.89 -64.82
CA THR A 652 -31.61 9.32 -65.85
C THR A 652 -31.00 8.21 -66.74
N THR A 653 -31.70 7.05 -66.85
CA THR A 653 -31.96 6.17 -68.04
C THR A 653 -30.89 5.93 -69.12
N ASN A 654 -30.69 4.75 -69.74
CA ASN A 654 -31.29 3.39 -69.77
C ASN A 654 -30.17 2.42 -70.27
N SER A 655 -30.17 1.08 -70.16
CA SER A 655 -31.20 0.02 -70.08
C SER A 655 -30.57 -1.22 -69.35
N THR A 656 -31.23 -2.33 -68.98
CA THR A 656 -32.40 -3.03 -69.55
C THR A 656 -33.35 -3.67 -68.52
N LEU A 657 -34.65 -3.56 -68.82
CA LEU A 657 -35.76 -4.51 -68.58
C LEU A 657 -36.08 -5.03 -67.16
N THR A 658 -37.34 -4.83 -66.76
CA THR A 658 -37.93 -5.25 -65.48
C THR A 658 -39.07 -6.27 -65.65
N SER A 659 -39.31 -7.05 -64.60
CA SER A 659 -40.61 -7.61 -64.18
C SER A 659 -41.29 -8.79 -64.93
N ARG A 660 -41.25 -9.96 -64.26
CA ARG A 660 -42.38 -10.87 -63.90
C ARG A 660 -41.80 -12.03 -63.06
N TYR A 661 -42.49 -12.69 -62.11
CA TYR A 661 -43.91 -12.72 -61.70
C TYR A 661 -44.07 -12.83 -60.15
N LEU A 662 -45.26 -13.15 -59.65
CA LEU A 662 -45.70 -13.17 -58.24
C LEU A 662 -45.45 -14.54 -57.51
N PRO A 663 -45.61 -14.63 -56.16
CA PRO A 663 -45.10 -15.74 -55.31
C PRO A 663 -46.16 -16.79 -54.92
N THR A 664 -45.77 -17.87 -54.21
CA THR A 664 -46.50 -18.49 -53.04
C THR A 664 -45.85 -19.75 -52.42
N ILE A 665 -46.02 -19.91 -51.09
CA ILE A 665 -46.38 -21.15 -50.31
C ILE A 665 -45.50 -22.44 -50.38
N ASN A 666 -44.74 -22.66 -49.28
CA ASN A 666 -44.80 -23.80 -48.31
C ASN A 666 -44.57 -25.30 -48.71
N LYS A 667 -43.90 -26.04 -47.78
CA LYS A 667 -43.76 -27.52 -47.58
C LYS A 667 -42.55 -28.30 -48.15
N ASP A 668 -42.00 -29.15 -47.28
CA ASP A 668 -41.18 -30.38 -47.48
C ASP A 668 -42.00 -31.52 -48.16
N PRO A 669 -41.50 -32.78 -48.42
CA PRO A 669 -40.24 -33.40 -47.96
C PRO A 669 -39.52 -34.44 -48.88
N LYS A 670 -38.34 -34.95 -48.41
CA LYS A 670 -37.60 -36.18 -48.84
C LYS A 670 -37.01 -36.19 -50.27
N GLY A 671 -35.84 -36.80 -50.55
CA GLY A 671 -34.83 -37.45 -49.69
C GLY A 671 -33.83 -38.34 -50.46
N TYR A 672 -32.92 -39.01 -49.72
CA TYR A 672 -32.00 -40.12 -50.08
C TYR A 672 -30.52 -39.89 -50.50
N HIS A 673 -29.68 -40.73 -49.86
CA HIS A 673 -28.28 -41.20 -50.05
C HIS A 673 -27.14 -40.25 -50.52
N SER A 674 -25.92 -40.19 -49.94
CA SER A 674 -25.12 -40.98 -48.96
C SER A 674 -23.98 -41.84 -49.55
N CYS A 675 -22.73 -41.53 -49.15
CA CYS A 675 -21.69 -42.54 -48.87
C CYS A 675 -20.70 -42.03 -47.79
N LYS A 676 -19.85 -42.90 -47.23
CA LYS A 676 -19.16 -42.69 -45.93
C LYS A 676 -17.64 -42.52 -46.02
N LEU A 677 -17.06 -41.87 -45.00
CA LEU A 677 -15.71 -42.14 -44.46
C LEU A 677 -15.76 -42.22 -42.92
N PRO A 678 -14.88 -42.99 -42.26
CA PRO A 678 -14.76 -43.09 -40.78
C PRO A 678 -13.76 -42.05 -40.22
N GLY A 679 -13.65 -41.80 -38.91
CA GLY A 679 -14.47 -42.28 -37.78
C GLY A 679 -13.76 -42.11 -36.42
N GLU A 680 -14.48 -41.59 -35.42
CA GLU A 680 -14.00 -41.28 -34.04
C GLU A 680 -12.90 -40.17 -33.95
N ARG A 681 -12.75 -39.39 -32.85
CA ARG A 681 -13.39 -39.43 -31.52
C ARG A 681 -13.54 -38.03 -30.89
N THR A 682 -14.74 -37.73 -30.36
CA THR A 682 -15.09 -36.84 -29.22
C THR A 682 -14.47 -35.43 -28.98
N ARG A 683 -15.39 -34.52 -28.60
CA ARG A 683 -15.29 -33.35 -27.68
C ARG A 683 -14.82 -31.99 -28.23
N LYS A 684 -15.74 -31.01 -28.13
CA LYS A 684 -15.43 -29.58 -27.99
C LYS A 684 -14.93 -29.29 -26.56
N ALA A 685 -14.13 -28.22 -26.48
CA ALA A 685 -13.63 -27.50 -25.31
C ALA A 685 -14.55 -27.45 -24.07
N ALA A 686 -13.92 -27.58 -22.89
CA ALA A 686 -13.79 -26.49 -21.91
C ALA A 686 -12.76 -26.86 -20.81
N SER A 687 -12.38 -25.84 -20.01
CA SER A 687 -11.66 -25.87 -18.71
C SER A 687 -10.20 -26.35 -18.61
N GLU A 688 -9.50 -25.69 -17.67
CA GLU A 688 -8.26 -26.08 -16.97
C GLU A 688 -6.94 -26.11 -17.77
N ALA A 689 -6.05 -25.16 -17.43
CA ALA A 689 -4.61 -25.29 -17.62
C ALA A 689 -4.00 -25.77 -16.29
N HIS A 690 -3.26 -26.87 -16.34
CA HIS A 690 -2.57 -27.51 -15.23
C HIS A 690 -1.20 -27.99 -15.73
N GLY A 691 -0.18 -27.94 -14.86
CA GLY A 691 1.15 -28.49 -15.14
C GLY A 691 2.13 -27.51 -15.79
N LEU A 692 3.38 -27.61 -15.35
CA LEU A 692 4.53 -27.00 -16.03
C LEU A 692 4.85 -27.82 -17.29
N THR A 693 5.53 -27.21 -18.26
CA THR A 693 6.39 -27.96 -19.20
C THR A 693 7.66 -28.37 -18.46
N ASP A 694 8.07 -29.64 -18.54
CA ASP A 694 9.24 -30.13 -17.79
C ASP A 694 10.57 -29.84 -18.53
N SER A 695 10.53 -29.24 -19.72
CA SER A 695 11.71 -28.82 -20.49
C SER A 695 11.50 -27.58 -21.35
N LEU A 696 12.59 -26.86 -21.63
CA LEU A 696 12.60 -25.69 -22.53
C LEU A 696 12.20 -26.07 -23.98
N GLU A 697 12.51 -27.29 -24.41
CA GLU A 697 12.16 -27.81 -25.74
C GLU A 697 10.63 -27.96 -25.90
N GLU A 698 9.93 -28.46 -24.87
CA GLU A 698 8.45 -28.49 -24.86
C GLU A 698 7.84 -27.09 -24.90
N LEU A 699 8.44 -26.10 -24.21
CA LEU A 699 7.99 -24.71 -24.25
C LEU A 699 8.07 -24.13 -25.68
N LEU A 700 9.18 -24.37 -26.38
CA LEU A 700 9.40 -23.94 -27.77
C LEU A 700 8.44 -24.62 -28.75
N ILE A 701 8.19 -25.92 -28.58
CA ILE A 701 7.22 -26.69 -29.39
C ILE A 701 5.79 -26.18 -29.15
N PHE A 702 5.39 -25.96 -27.90
CA PHE A 702 4.07 -25.44 -27.55
C PHE A 702 3.85 -24.02 -28.08
N ALA A 703 4.87 -23.16 -28.00
CA ALA A 703 4.85 -21.85 -28.61
C ALA A 703 4.70 -21.92 -30.14
N GLY A 704 5.43 -22.83 -30.81
CA GLY A 704 5.30 -23.05 -32.25
C GLY A 704 3.88 -23.45 -32.67
N GLN A 705 3.22 -24.32 -31.89
CA GLN A 705 1.80 -24.66 -32.11
C GLN A 705 0.86 -23.47 -31.88
N LYS A 706 1.14 -22.62 -30.88
CA LYS A 706 0.31 -21.46 -30.51
C LYS A 706 0.45 -20.29 -31.49
N PHE A 707 1.63 -20.11 -32.09
CA PHE A 707 1.95 -19.03 -33.03
C PHE A 707 2.00 -19.49 -34.51
N GLY A 708 1.23 -20.54 -34.85
CA GLY A 708 0.90 -20.85 -36.25
C GLY A 708 1.95 -21.64 -37.03
N GLY A 709 2.86 -22.36 -36.36
CA GLY A 709 3.84 -23.26 -36.97
C GLY A 709 5.24 -22.70 -37.14
N GLN A 710 5.60 -21.61 -36.44
CA GLN A 710 6.97 -21.12 -36.39
C GLN A 710 7.84 -21.99 -35.47
N ASN A 711 9.05 -22.34 -35.92
CA ASN A 711 10.04 -23.03 -35.08
C ASN A 711 10.91 -22.01 -34.34
N PHE A 712 10.68 -21.86 -33.04
CA PHE A 712 11.50 -21.03 -32.16
C PHE A 712 12.79 -21.75 -31.76
N ALA A 713 13.90 -21.02 -31.75
CA ALA A 713 15.25 -21.54 -31.50
C ALA A 713 15.75 -21.24 -30.08
N LYS A 714 15.38 -20.07 -29.53
CA LYS A 714 15.88 -19.52 -28.28
C LYS A 714 14.78 -18.77 -27.53
N VAL A 715 14.88 -18.75 -26.21
CA VAL A 715 14.09 -17.89 -25.31
C VAL A 715 15.02 -16.82 -24.76
N VAL A 716 14.61 -15.55 -24.78
CA VAL A 716 15.33 -14.46 -24.13
C VAL A 716 14.42 -13.68 -23.18
N ASN A 717 15.00 -13.07 -22.15
CA ASN A 717 14.28 -12.14 -21.27
C ASN A 717 14.15 -10.73 -21.89
N ALA A 718 13.50 -9.81 -21.19
CA ALA A 718 13.36 -8.40 -21.61
C ALA A 718 14.70 -7.62 -21.70
N GLU A 719 15.79 -8.14 -21.14
CA GLU A 719 17.15 -7.59 -21.26
C GLU A 719 17.94 -8.25 -22.42
N ASN A 720 17.26 -9.06 -23.24
CA ASN A 720 17.80 -9.81 -24.38
C ASN A 720 18.87 -10.86 -24.00
N ALA A 721 18.88 -11.32 -22.74
CA ALA A 721 19.71 -12.41 -22.26
C ALA A 721 19.01 -13.77 -22.49
N GLU A 722 19.78 -14.76 -22.97
CA GLU A 722 19.28 -16.11 -23.28
C GLU A 722 18.99 -16.92 -22.00
N ILE A 723 17.90 -17.69 -22.04
CA ILE A 723 17.40 -18.48 -20.90
C ILE A 723 17.59 -19.97 -21.20
N ASP A 724 18.68 -20.54 -20.66
CA ASP A 724 19.03 -21.95 -20.84
C ASP A 724 18.20 -22.92 -19.97
N ASP A 725 17.55 -22.44 -18.91
CA ASP A 725 16.79 -23.25 -17.93
C ASP A 725 15.49 -22.55 -17.51
N LEU A 726 14.39 -23.32 -17.51
CA LEU A 726 13.08 -22.90 -17.02
C LEU A 726 13.10 -22.49 -15.54
N SER A 727 14.03 -23.02 -14.73
CA SER A 727 14.12 -22.71 -13.29
C SER A 727 14.43 -21.24 -12.96
N VAL A 728 14.88 -20.48 -13.97
CA VAL A 728 15.18 -19.03 -13.86
C VAL A 728 13.92 -18.17 -14.00
N ILE A 729 12.89 -18.68 -14.69
CA ILE A 729 11.67 -17.95 -15.07
C ILE A 729 10.69 -17.85 -13.88
N ARG A 730 10.04 -16.69 -13.74
CA ARG A 730 9.07 -16.39 -12.68
C ARG A 730 7.72 -15.93 -13.23
N ASP A 731 6.67 -16.10 -12.42
CA ASP A 731 5.33 -15.60 -12.74
C ASP A 731 5.33 -14.07 -12.91
N GLY A 732 5.19 -13.63 -14.17
CA GLY A 732 5.20 -12.22 -14.57
C GLY A 732 6.38 -11.80 -15.45
N ASP A 733 7.37 -12.68 -15.67
CA ASP A 733 8.51 -12.36 -16.54
C ASP A 733 8.09 -12.22 -18.02
N HIS A 734 8.62 -11.18 -18.69
CA HIS A 734 8.43 -10.98 -20.13
C HIS A 734 9.46 -11.80 -20.92
N LEU A 735 8.96 -12.87 -21.55
CA LEU A 735 9.74 -13.79 -22.38
C LEU A 735 9.53 -13.48 -23.87
N PHE A 736 10.64 -13.42 -24.62
CA PHE A 736 10.63 -13.26 -26.08
C PHE A 736 11.19 -14.53 -26.73
N LEU A 737 10.57 -14.94 -27.84
CA LEU A 737 10.89 -16.20 -28.53
C LEU A 737 11.43 -15.89 -29.92
N ILE A 738 12.67 -16.31 -30.19
CA ILE A 738 13.37 -15.99 -31.43
C ILE A 738 13.18 -17.14 -32.44
N PRO A 739 12.55 -16.91 -33.61
CA PRO A 739 12.41 -17.93 -34.66
C PRO A 739 13.75 -18.24 -35.33
N ASN A 740 13.90 -19.44 -35.90
CA ASN A 740 15.15 -19.88 -36.55
C ASN A 740 15.57 -19.02 -37.76
N ASP A 741 14.63 -18.40 -38.48
CA ASP A 741 14.88 -17.71 -39.75
C ASP A 741 14.85 -16.18 -39.62
N CYS A 742 15.92 -15.57 -39.09
CA CYS A 742 16.13 -14.12 -39.15
C CYS A 742 17.61 -13.73 -39.31
N GLU A 743 18.14 -13.78 -40.54
CA GLU A 743 19.30 -12.95 -40.90
C GLU A 743 18.86 -11.47 -41.00
N CYS A 744 19.47 -10.63 -40.17
CA CYS A 744 19.64 -9.18 -40.33
C CYS A 744 18.51 -8.36 -40.98
N ARG A 745 17.66 -7.73 -40.16
CA ARG A 745 17.15 -6.36 -40.39
C ARG A 745 16.55 -5.73 -39.13
N ASP A 746 16.95 -4.51 -38.83
CA ASP A 746 16.34 -3.66 -37.81
C ASP A 746 14.90 -3.31 -38.21
N TYR A 747 13.94 -3.49 -37.30
CA TYR A 747 12.75 -2.64 -37.15
C TYR A 747 12.16 -2.77 -35.74
N ASN A 748 11.48 -1.71 -35.29
CA ASN A 748 10.97 -1.55 -33.92
C ASN A 748 10.03 -2.69 -33.48
N VAL A 749 10.17 -3.12 -32.23
CA VAL A 749 9.26 -4.05 -31.55
C VAL A 749 8.24 -3.27 -30.70
N THR A 750 6.98 -3.73 -30.73
CA THR A 750 5.89 -3.41 -29.79
C THR A 750 5.16 -4.68 -29.44
#